data_AF-Q92B75-F1
#
_entry.id   AF-Q92B75-F1
#
_cell.length_a   1.000
_cell.length_b   1.000
_cell.length_c   1.000
_cell.angle_alpha   90.00
_cell.angle_beta   90.00
_cell.angle_gamma   90.00
#
_symmetry.space_group_name_H-M   'P 1'
#
loop_
_entity.id
_entity.type
_entity.pdbx_description
1 polymer ?
#
loop_
_entity_poly.entity_id
_entity_poly.type
_entity_poly.pdbx_seq_one_letter_code
_entity_poly.pdbx_strand_id
1 'polypeptide(L)'
;MAIKENAAQEVLEVQKVIDRLADNGQKALKAFESYNQEQVDNIVHAMALAGLDQHMPLAKLAVEETGRGLYEDKCIKNIFATEYIWNNIKNNKTVGVINEDTQTGVIEIAEPVGVVAGVTPVTNPTSTTLFKAIIAIKTRNPIIFAFHPSAQRCSSEAAKVVYDAAVAAGAPEHCIQWVEKPSLEATKQLMNHDKVALVLATGGAGMVKSAYSTGKPALGVGPGNVPAYIDKTAKIKRSVNDIILSKSFDQGMICASEQAVIVDKEVAKEVKAEMEANKCYFVKGAEFKKLESYVINPEKGTLNPDVVGKSPAWIANQAGFKVPEDTKILVAEIKGVGDKYPLSHEKLSPVLAFIEAANQAEAFDRCEEMLVYGGLGHSAVIHSTDKEVQKAFGIRMKACRIIVNAPSAQGGIGDIYNGFIPSLTLGCGSYGKNSVSQNVSATNLLNVKRIADRRNNMQWFKLPPKIFFEKYSTQYLQKMEGVERVFIVTDPGMVQFKYVDVVIEHLKKRGNDVAYQVFADVEPDPSDVTVYKGAELMKDFKPDTIIALGGGSAMDAAKGMWLFYEHPEASFFGLKQKFLDIRKRTFKYPKLGGKAKFVAIPTTSGTGSEVTPFAVITDKENNIKYPLADYELTPDVAIVDAQYVTTVPAHITADTGMDVLTHAIESYVSVMASDYTRGLSIRAIELVFENLRESVLTGDPDAREKMHNASALAGMAFANAFLGINHSLAHKIGPEFHIPHGRANAILMPHVIRYNALKPKKHALFPRYESFRADEDYARISRIIGFPAATTEEGVKSLVDEIIKLGKDVGIDMSLKGQNVAKKDLDAVVDTLADRAFMDQCTTANPKQPLVSELKEIYLEAYKGV
;
A
#
# COMPACT_ATOMS: atom_id res chain seq x y z
N MET A 1 34.36 50.11 9.39
CA MET A 1 33.14 50.33 8.58
C MET A 1 33.36 49.97 7.11
N ALA A 2 34.36 50.54 6.43
CA ALA A 2 34.64 50.29 5.01
C ALA A 2 34.72 48.80 4.56
N ILE A 3 35.31 47.90 5.36
CA ILE A 3 35.38 46.45 5.02
C ILE A 3 34.00 45.78 5.10
N LYS A 4 33.13 46.21 6.04
CA LYS A 4 31.75 45.69 6.15
C LYS A 4 30.84 46.27 5.06
N GLU A 5 31.06 47.51 4.65
CA GLU A 5 30.33 48.15 3.54
C GLU A 5 30.68 47.52 2.20
N ASN A 6 31.96 47.22 1.92
CA ASN A 6 32.37 46.53 0.71
C ASN A 6 31.81 45.10 0.61
N ALA A 7 31.80 44.35 1.72
CA ALA A 7 31.22 43.00 1.75
C ALA A 7 29.69 43.02 1.55
N ALA A 8 28.99 44.02 2.11
CA ALA A 8 27.55 44.18 1.89
C ALA A 8 27.23 44.56 0.43
N GLN A 9 28.06 45.39 -0.19
CA GLN A 9 27.93 45.78 -1.60
C GLN A 9 28.14 44.58 -2.54
N GLU A 10 29.14 43.73 -2.26
CA GLU A 10 29.41 42.51 -3.03
C GLU A 10 28.24 41.52 -2.96
N VAL A 11 27.66 41.30 -1.77
CA VAL A 11 26.45 40.47 -1.58
C VAL A 11 25.27 41.00 -2.40
N LEU A 12 25.08 42.32 -2.44
CA LEU A 12 24.00 42.97 -3.19
C LEU A 12 24.16 42.81 -4.71
N GLU A 13 25.38 42.92 -5.22
CA GLU A 13 25.67 42.72 -6.65
C GLU A 13 25.48 41.26 -7.08
N VAL A 14 25.88 40.30 -6.24
CA VAL A 14 25.59 38.87 -6.48
C VAL A 14 24.08 38.62 -6.52
N GLN A 15 23.32 39.21 -5.59
CA GLN A 15 21.87 39.06 -5.52
C GLN A 15 21.18 39.52 -6.81
N LYS A 16 21.54 40.70 -7.33
CA LYS A 16 20.97 41.21 -8.60
C LYS A 16 21.22 40.25 -9.77
N VAL A 17 22.39 39.62 -9.81
CA VAL A 17 22.71 38.63 -10.85
C VAL A 17 21.83 37.40 -10.69
N ILE A 18 21.70 36.85 -9.48
CA ILE A 18 20.86 35.67 -9.22
C ILE A 18 19.39 35.95 -9.50
N ASP A 19 18.87 37.11 -9.08
CA ASP A 19 17.49 37.53 -9.33
C ASP A 19 17.19 37.55 -10.84
N ARG A 20 18.10 38.15 -11.62
CA ARG A 20 17.97 38.20 -13.09
C ARG A 20 17.97 36.80 -13.71
N LEU A 21 18.86 35.91 -13.28
CA LEU A 21 18.92 34.54 -13.81
C LEU A 21 17.63 33.77 -13.47
N ALA A 22 17.14 33.93 -12.24
CA ALA A 22 15.92 33.28 -11.78
C ALA A 22 14.67 33.81 -12.50
N ASP A 23 14.59 35.12 -12.76
CA ASP A 23 13.53 35.75 -13.55
C ASP A 23 13.50 35.24 -14.98
N ASN A 24 14.67 35.14 -15.61
CA ASN A 24 14.80 34.57 -16.95
C ASN A 24 14.43 33.09 -16.97
N GLY A 25 14.79 32.32 -15.94
CA GLY A 25 14.37 30.93 -15.78
C GLY A 25 12.84 30.81 -15.71
N GLN A 26 12.17 31.67 -14.96
CA GLN A 26 10.70 31.66 -14.88
C GLN A 26 10.04 32.04 -16.22
N LYS A 27 10.62 32.97 -16.99
CA LYS A 27 10.15 33.27 -18.35
C LYS A 27 10.28 32.06 -19.29
N ALA A 28 11.41 31.37 -19.26
CA ALA A 28 11.63 30.15 -20.04
C ALA A 28 10.67 29.02 -19.63
N LEU A 29 10.43 28.85 -18.32
CA LEU A 29 9.50 27.86 -17.78
C LEU A 29 8.08 28.09 -18.32
N LYS A 30 7.63 29.35 -18.27
CA LYS A 30 6.31 29.74 -18.80
C LYS A 30 6.23 29.50 -20.31
N ALA A 31 7.29 29.78 -21.06
CA ALA A 31 7.31 29.52 -22.50
C ALA A 31 7.21 28.01 -22.82
N PHE A 32 7.80 27.14 -22.00
CA PHE A 32 7.69 25.69 -22.18
C PHE A 32 6.28 25.12 -21.93
N GLU A 33 5.35 25.86 -21.30
CA GLU A 33 3.99 25.37 -21.03
C GLU A 33 3.23 24.97 -22.30
N SER A 34 3.49 25.64 -23.43
CA SER A 34 2.83 25.37 -24.71
C SER A 34 3.46 24.24 -25.52
N TYR A 35 4.56 23.65 -25.05
CA TYR A 35 5.33 22.67 -25.82
C TYR A 35 4.75 21.28 -25.63
N ASN A 36 4.61 20.55 -26.75
CA ASN A 36 4.21 19.14 -26.74
C ASN A 36 5.43 18.21 -26.58
N GLN A 37 5.17 16.90 -26.44
CA GLN A 37 6.22 15.89 -26.24
C GLN A 37 7.24 15.87 -27.39
N GLU A 38 6.78 15.92 -28.63
CA GLU A 38 7.65 15.84 -29.81
C GLU A 38 8.60 17.04 -29.92
N GLN A 39 8.11 18.25 -29.64
CA GLN A 39 8.94 19.46 -29.62
C GLN A 39 10.04 19.36 -28.56
N VAL A 40 9.70 18.90 -27.34
CA VAL A 40 10.67 18.69 -26.27
C VAL A 40 11.70 17.63 -26.67
N ASP A 41 11.27 16.54 -27.28
CA ASP A 41 12.14 15.44 -27.70
C ASP A 41 13.11 15.87 -28.79
N ASN A 42 12.65 16.67 -29.76
CA ASN A 42 13.48 17.25 -30.81
C ASN A 42 14.57 18.17 -30.23
N ILE A 43 14.22 19.03 -29.26
CA ILE A 43 15.17 19.89 -28.56
C ILE A 43 16.24 19.07 -27.86
N VAL A 44 15.83 18.08 -27.07
CA VAL A 44 16.76 17.25 -26.28
C VAL A 44 17.64 16.39 -27.16
N HIS A 45 17.12 15.88 -28.28
CA HIS A 45 17.93 15.15 -29.25
C HIS A 45 19.02 16.03 -29.86
N ALA A 46 18.68 17.26 -30.26
CA ALA A 46 19.65 18.22 -30.76
C ALA A 46 20.74 18.55 -29.73
N MET A 47 20.35 18.73 -28.46
CA MET A 47 21.31 18.91 -27.35
C MET A 47 22.25 17.70 -27.20
N ALA A 48 21.72 16.48 -27.25
CA ALA A 48 22.50 15.26 -27.11
C ALA A 48 23.52 15.12 -28.25
N LEU A 49 23.10 15.38 -29.50
CA LEU A 49 23.98 15.35 -30.67
C LEU A 49 25.09 16.41 -30.59
N ALA A 50 24.76 17.64 -30.19
CA ALA A 50 25.75 18.71 -30.06
C ALA A 50 26.78 18.41 -28.96
N GLY A 51 26.32 17.91 -27.81
CA GLY A 51 27.23 17.49 -26.74
C GLY A 51 28.09 16.29 -27.13
N LEU A 52 27.54 15.35 -27.92
CA LEU A 52 28.28 14.22 -28.46
C LEU A 52 29.35 14.68 -29.45
N ASP A 53 29.03 15.59 -30.37
CA ASP A 53 30.01 16.16 -31.32
C ASP A 53 31.16 16.86 -30.58
N GLN A 54 30.84 17.64 -29.54
CA GLN A 54 31.82 18.41 -28.76
C GLN A 54 32.50 17.62 -27.62
N HIS A 55 32.35 16.29 -27.57
CA HIS A 55 32.91 15.46 -26.50
C HIS A 55 34.42 15.64 -26.31
N MET A 56 35.19 15.71 -27.39
CA MET A 56 36.65 15.87 -27.39
C MET A 56 37.12 17.28 -26.99
N PRO A 57 36.66 18.38 -27.64
CA PRO A 57 37.03 19.74 -27.23
C PRO A 57 36.74 20.02 -25.75
N LEU A 58 35.56 19.61 -25.27
CA LEU A 58 35.15 19.81 -23.87
C LEU A 58 36.03 19.00 -22.91
N ALA A 59 36.36 17.75 -23.25
CA ALA A 59 37.25 16.92 -22.45
C ALA A 59 38.64 17.54 -22.31
N LYS A 60 39.21 18.04 -23.41
CA LYS A 60 40.51 18.72 -23.42
C LYS A 60 40.50 19.95 -22.52
N LEU A 61 39.48 20.79 -22.68
CA LEU A 61 39.32 22.01 -21.89
C LEU A 61 39.22 21.71 -20.39
N ALA A 62 38.51 20.64 -20.01
CA ALA A 62 38.40 20.21 -18.62
C ALA A 62 39.75 19.74 -18.04
N VAL A 63 40.56 18.99 -18.78
CA VAL A 63 41.90 18.59 -18.32
C VAL A 63 42.82 19.80 -18.18
N GLU A 64 42.83 20.69 -19.17
CA GLU A 64 43.67 21.90 -19.16
C GLU A 64 43.33 22.86 -18.02
N GLU A 65 42.04 23.07 -17.76
CA GLU A 65 41.59 23.97 -16.69
C GLU A 65 41.77 23.37 -15.30
N THR A 66 41.38 22.11 -15.11
CA THR A 66 41.38 21.49 -13.77
C THR A 66 42.74 20.91 -13.40
N GLY A 67 43.56 20.55 -14.40
CA GLY A 67 44.79 19.79 -14.22
C GLY A 67 44.57 18.35 -13.74
N ARG A 68 43.35 17.80 -13.87
CA ARG A 68 42.96 16.50 -13.30
C ARG A 68 42.40 15.54 -14.34
N GLY A 69 42.72 14.26 -14.18
CA GLY A 69 42.15 13.18 -14.95
C GLY A 69 42.91 12.86 -16.23
N LEU A 70 42.25 12.09 -17.10
CA LEU A 70 42.79 11.66 -18.38
C LEU A 70 41.89 12.17 -19.52
N TYR A 71 42.50 12.69 -20.58
CA TYR A 71 41.78 13.29 -21.70
C TYR A 71 40.82 12.29 -22.37
N GLU A 72 41.33 11.11 -22.70
CA GLU A 72 40.59 10.03 -23.37
C GLU A 72 39.40 9.56 -22.53
N ASP A 73 39.57 9.44 -21.22
CA ASP A 73 38.49 9.02 -20.32
C ASP A 73 37.42 10.11 -20.17
N LYS A 74 37.79 11.39 -20.19
CA LYS A 74 36.82 12.49 -20.21
C LYS A 74 36.04 12.55 -21.52
N CYS A 75 36.64 12.16 -22.65
CA CYS A 75 35.91 11.99 -23.91
C CYS A 75 34.80 10.95 -23.74
N ILE A 76 35.13 9.78 -23.17
CA ILE A 76 34.14 8.72 -22.88
C ILE A 76 33.06 9.20 -21.91
N LYS A 77 33.41 9.96 -20.86
CA LYS A 77 32.43 10.51 -19.92
C LYS A 77 31.47 11.50 -20.58
N ASN A 78 31.94 12.31 -21.52
CA ASN A 78 31.08 13.23 -22.27
C ASN A 78 30.15 12.46 -23.22
N ILE A 79 30.64 11.42 -23.91
CA ILE A 79 29.82 10.51 -24.72
C ILE A 79 28.74 9.84 -23.86
N PHE A 80 29.11 9.34 -22.67
CA PHE A 80 28.15 8.76 -21.73
C PHE A 80 27.08 9.77 -21.31
N ALA A 81 27.47 11.00 -20.95
CA ALA A 81 26.56 12.05 -20.51
C ALA A 81 25.56 12.52 -21.58
N THR A 82 25.77 12.18 -22.85
CA THR A 82 24.90 12.55 -23.96
C THR A 82 24.20 11.33 -24.55
N GLU A 83 24.94 10.43 -25.19
CA GLU A 83 24.40 9.28 -25.94
C GLU A 83 23.64 8.30 -25.03
N TYR A 84 24.23 7.90 -23.91
CA TYR A 84 23.60 6.93 -22.99
C TYR A 84 22.40 7.55 -22.27
N ILE A 85 22.53 8.83 -21.86
CA ILE A 85 21.43 9.56 -21.23
C ILE A 85 20.25 9.71 -22.20
N TRP A 86 20.50 10.13 -23.44
CA TRP A 86 19.47 10.25 -24.47
C TRP A 86 18.76 8.92 -24.73
N ASN A 87 19.51 7.83 -24.94
CA ASN A 87 18.93 6.53 -25.21
C ASN A 87 18.05 6.01 -24.06
N ASN A 88 18.39 6.36 -22.82
CA ASN A 88 17.58 6.01 -21.67
C ASN A 88 16.28 6.83 -21.56
N ILE A 89 16.31 8.13 -21.91
CA ILE A 89 15.18 9.03 -21.65
C ILE A 89 14.30 9.34 -22.89
N LYS A 90 14.74 9.01 -24.10
CA LYS A 90 14.06 9.42 -25.34
C LYS A 90 12.58 9.04 -25.38
N ASN A 91 12.23 7.86 -24.85
CA ASN A 91 10.86 7.34 -24.83
C ASN A 91 10.08 7.69 -23.56
N ASN A 92 10.66 8.41 -22.61
CA ASN A 92 9.94 8.84 -21.41
C ASN A 92 8.86 9.85 -21.79
N LYS A 93 7.62 9.59 -21.37
CA LYS A 93 6.53 10.56 -21.43
C LYS A 93 6.71 11.56 -20.30
N THR A 94 6.84 12.84 -20.63
CA THR A 94 7.15 13.95 -19.71
C THR A 94 6.25 15.17 -19.93
N VAL A 95 5.32 15.08 -20.88
CA VAL A 95 4.39 16.15 -21.26
C VAL A 95 2.96 15.63 -21.24
N GLY A 96 2.05 16.35 -20.57
CA GLY A 96 0.63 16.02 -20.55
C GLY A 96 0.34 14.67 -19.87
N VAL A 97 -0.59 13.90 -20.43
CA VAL A 97 -0.96 12.57 -19.91
C VAL A 97 0.18 11.58 -20.15
N ILE A 98 0.75 11.07 -19.06
CA ILE A 98 1.87 10.11 -19.10
C ILE A 98 1.40 8.68 -18.86
N ASN A 99 0.29 8.51 -18.14
CA ASN A 99 -0.34 7.22 -17.89
C ASN A 99 -1.85 7.40 -17.76
N GLU A 100 -2.61 6.48 -18.32
CA GLU A 100 -4.07 6.44 -18.24
C GLU A 100 -4.49 4.99 -18.02
N ASP A 101 -4.96 4.71 -16.81
CA ASP A 101 -5.47 3.40 -16.43
C ASP A 101 -6.99 3.50 -16.30
N THR A 102 -7.67 3.09 -17.38
CA THR A 102 -9.14 3.11 -17.48
C THR A 102 -9.81 2.11 -16.53
N GLN A 103 -9.10 1.07 -16.06
CA GLN A 103 -9.63 0.10 -15.10
C GLN A 103 -9.63 0.68 -13.69
N THR A 104 -8.57 1.39 -13.33
CA THR A 104 -8.50 2.11 -12.05
C THR A 104 -9.16 3.49 -12.10
N GLY A 105 -9.52 3.98 -13.29
CA GLY A 105 -10.07 5.32 -13.50
C GLY A 105 -9.08 6.41 -13.06
N VAL A 106 -7.78 6.16 -13.22
CA VAL A 106 -6.71 7.08 -12.80
C VAL A 106 -5.92 7.55 -14.02
N ILE A 107 -5.80 8.87 -14.16
CA ILE A 107 -4.98 9.53 -15.17
C ILE A 107 -3.83 10.26 -14.46
N GLU A 108 -2.59 10.00 -14.88
CA GLU A 108 -1.40 10.68 -14.40
C GLU A 108 -0.91 11.69 -15.43
N ILE A 109 -0.71 12.94 -14.98
CA ILE A 109 -0.30 14.07 -15.82
C ILE A 109 1.05 14.62 -15.31
N ALA A 110 2.02 14.74 -16.21
CA ALA A 110 3.34 15.29 -15.91
C ALA A 110 3.38 16.81 -15.94
N GLU A 111 3.93 17.39 -14.88
CA GLU A 111 4.25 18.81 -14.74
C GLU A 111 5.73 19.00 -14.43
N PRO A 112 6.42 20.00 -15.02
CA PRO A 112 7.77 20.36 -14.58
C PRO A 112 7.79 20.68 -13.08
N VAL A 113 8.91 20.41 -12.41
CA VAL A 113 9.12 20.87 -11.04
C VAL A 113 9.29 22.40 -10.96
N GLY A 114 9.79 23.02 -12.02
CA GLY A 114 10.04 24.45 -12.13
C GLY A 114 11.48 24.77 -12.53
N VAL A 115 12.01 25.90 -12.06
CA VAL A 115 13.42 26.25 -12.31
C VAL A 115 14.33 25.42 -11.38
N VAL A 116 15.33 24.76 -11.97
CA VAL A 116 16.27 23.90 -11.27
C VAL A 116 17.60 24.61 -11.03
N ALA A 117 18.14 24.52 -9.81
CA ALA A 117 19.53 24.92 -9.53
C ALA A 117 20.46 23.72 -9.68
N GLY A 118 21.38 23.76 -10.64
CA GLY A 118 22.35 22.70 -10.91
C GLY A 118 23.72 23.00 -10.30
N VAL A 119 24.13 22.27 -9.27
CA VAL A 119 25.49 22.37 -8.71
C VAL A 119 26.37 21.26 -9.28
N THR A 120 27.58 21.59 -9.74
CA THR A 120 28.49 20.62 -10.39
C THR A 120 29.84 20.50 -9.67
N PRO A 121 30.48 19.32 -9.73
CA PRO A 121 31.78 19.10 -9.12
C PRO A 121 32.93 19.41 -10.10
N VAL A 122 34.12 19.66 -9.55
CA VAL A 122 35.38 19.81 -10.32
C VAL A 122 35.84 18.50 -11.00
N THR A 123 35.39 17.34 -10.54
CA THR A 123 35.83 16.03 -11.05
C THR A 123 35.15 15.65 -12.38
N ASN A 124 33.87 16.00 -12.53
CA ASN A 124 33.03 15.66 -13.68
C ASN A 124 32.39 16.91 -14.32
N PRO A 125 33.13 18.00 -14.58
CA PRO A 125 32.53 19.31 -14.81
C PRO A 125 31.65 19.37 -16.06
N THR A 126 32.21 19.00 -17.22
CA THR A 126 31.51 19.01 -18.51
C THR A 126 30.39 17.96 -18.57
N SER A 127 30.73 16.70 -18.25
CA SER A 127 29.80 15.58 -18.31
C SER A 127 28.57 15.77 -17.38
N THR A 128 28.75 16.30 -16.16
CA THR A 128 27.61 16.57 -15.25
C THR A 128 26.74 17.70 -15.78
N THR A 129 27.34 18.70 -16.41
CA THR A 129 26.62 19.84 -17.01
C THR A 129 25.75 19.37 -18.17
N LEU A 130 26.33 18.60 -19.10
CA LEU A 130 25.61 17.98 -20.22
C LEU A 130 24.43 17.13 -19.73
N PHE A 131 24.72 16.18 -18.83
CA PHE A 131 23.72 15.28 -18.26
C PHE A 131 22.55 16.04 -17.62
N LYS A 132 22.84 17.01 -16.72
CA LYS A 132 21.80 17.76 -16.00
C LYS A 132 20.95 18.62 -16.92
N ALA A 133 21.57 19.26 -17.91
CA ALA A 133 20.84 20.06 -18.89
C ALA A 133 19.87 19.18 -19.69
N ILE A 134 20.35 18.05 -20.22
CA ILE A 134 19.55 17.11 -21.02
C ILE A 134 18.32 16.61 -20.23
N ILE A 135 18.50 16.14 -18.99
CA ILE A 135 17.37 15.62 -18.20
C ILE A 135 16.40 16.73 -17.75
N ALA A 136 16.89 17.95 -17.48
CA ALA A 136 16.06 19.08 -17.09
C ALA A 136 15.17 19.56 -18.26
N ILE A 137 15.75 19.71 -19.45
CA ILE A 137 15.00 20.14 -20.63
C ILE A 137 14.03 19.06 -21.11
N LYS A 138 14.37 17.76 -21.02
CA LYS A 138 13.43 16.65 -21.28
C LYS A 138 12.15 16.73 -20.45
N THR A 139 12.20 17.43 -19.32
CA THR A 139 11.08 17.62 -18.41
C THR A 139 10.55 19.04 -18.38
N ARG A 140 10.91 19.87 -19.37
CA ARG A 140 10.49 21.28 -19.50
C ARG A 140 10.91 22.17 -18.32
N ASN A 141 11.99 21.79 -17.62
CA ASN A 141 12.55 22.57 -16.53
C ASN A 141 13.75 23.40 -17.01
N PRO A 142 13.68 24.75 -16.94
CA PRO A 142 14.88 25.57 -17.08
C PRO A 142 15.87 25.29 -15.96
N ILE A 143 17.16 25.36 -16.27
CA ILE A 143 18.23 25.07 -15.30
C ILE A 143 19.22 26.22 -15.22
N ILE A 144 19.60 26.59 -13.99
CA ILE A 144 20.63 27.58 -13.69
C ILE A 144 21.77 26.88 -12.96
N PHE A 145 22.96 26.92 -13.54
CA PHE A 145 24.13 26.26 -12.97
C PHE A 145 24.96 27.16 -12.05
N ALA A 146 25.41 26.58 -10.95
CA ALA A 146 26.52 27.06 -10.14
C ALA A 146 27.69 26.08 -10.27
N PHE A 147 28.73 26.47 -11.02
CA PHE A 147 29.89 25.62 -11.26
C PHE A 147 30.95 25.78 -10.18
N HIS A 148 31.79 24.75 -10.04
CA HIS A 148 32.95 24.84 -9.16
C HIS A 148 33.96 25.86 -9.72
N PRO A 149 34.56 26.76 -8.89
CA PRO A 149 35.46 27.81 -9.38
C PRO A 149 36.64 27.31 -10.22
N SER A 150 37.22 26.16 -9.86
CA SER A 150 38.34 25.53 -10.60
C SER A 150 37.93 24.82 -11.90
N ALA A 151 36.67 24.88 -12.30
CA ALA A 151 36.15 24.25 -13.52
C ALA A 151 35.08 25.11 -14.20
N GLN A 152 35.14 26.42 -13.99
CA GLN A 152 34.13 27.37 -14.46
C GLN A 152 34.06 27.38 -16.00
N ARG A 153 35.21 27.51 -16.66
CA ARG A 153 35.30 27.74 -18.11
C ARG A 153 34.84 26.52 -18.90
N CYS A 154 35.30 25.33 -18.54
CA CYS A 154 34.89 24.09 -19.21
C CYS A 154 33.41 23.78 -18.99
N SER A 155 32.88 24.05 -17.78
CA SER A 155 31.47 23.82 -17.49
C SER A 155 30.56 24.84 -18.22
N SER A 156 30.94 26.12 -18.26
CA SER A 156 30.18 27.12 -19.02
C SER A 156 30.20 26.84 -20.52
N GLU A 157 31.31 26.35 -21.07
CA GLU A 157 31.38 25.95 -22.48
C GLU A 157 30.47 24.75 -22.76
N ALA A 158 30.45 23.75 -21.88
CA ALA A 158 29.53 22.61 -22.00
C ALA A 158 28.06 23.05 -21.94
N ALA A 159 27.70 23.96 -21.03
CA ALA A 159 26.35 24.52 -20.95
C ALA A 159 25.99 25.32 -22.20
N LYS A 160 26.94 26.09 -22.74
CA LYS A 160 26.76 26.88 -23.96
C LYS A 160 26.49 25.99 -25.17
N VAL A 161 27.25 24.91 -25.35
CA VAL A 161 27.06 23.96 -26.46
C VAL A 161 25.63 23.44 -26.52
N VAL A 162 25.10 22.98 -25.38
CA VAL A 162 23.73 22.44 -25.33
C VAL A 162 22.67 23.55 -25.33
N TYR A 163 22.95 24.73 -24.79
CA TYR A 163 22.06 25.88 -24.87
C TYR A 163 21.86 26.35 -26.32
N ASP A 164 22.94 26.57 -27.06
CA ASP A 164 22.90 27.04 -28.44
C ASP A 164 22.15 26.02 -29.33
N ALA A 165 22.40 24.71 -29.11
CA ALA A 165 21.68 23.64 -29.80
C ALA A 165 20.19 23.58 -29.41
N ALA A 166 19.86 23.76 -28.14
CA ALA A 166 18.46 23.77 -27.67
C ALA A 166 17.68 24.93 -28.31
N VAL A 167 18.23 26.14 -28.28
CA VAL A 167 17.59 27.34 -28.85
C VAL A 167 17.45 27.20 -30.38
N ALA A 168 18.48 26.70 -31.07
CA ALA A 168 18.41 26.43 -32.51
C ALA A 168 17.33 25.40 -32.88
N ALA A 169 17.07 24.42 -32.00
CA ALA A 169 15.99 23.44 -32.14
C ALA A 169 14.61 23.95 -31.67
N GLY A 170 14.53 25.22 -31.24
CA GLY A 170 13.28 25.88 -30.88
C GLY A 170 13.00 25.97 -29.38
N ALA A 171 13.97 25.71 -28.50
CA ALA A 171 13.79 25.96 -27.06
C ALA A 171 13.69 27.47 -26.74
N PRO A 172 13.00 27.85 -25.65
CA PRO A 172 12.98 29.23 -25.19
C PRO A 172 14.37 29.76 -24.85
N GLU A 173 14.60 31.05 -25.07
CA GLU A 173 15.78 31.73 -24.55
C GLU A 173 15.89 31.56 -23.03
N HIS A 174 17.12 31.51 -22.54
CA HIS A 174 17.41 31.35 -21.11
C HIS A 174 16.95 30.02 -20.45
N CYS A 175 16.59 29.01 -21.25
CA CYS A 175 16.28 27.68 -20.73
C CYS A 175 17.47 27.00 -20.02
N ILE A 176 18.70 27.37 -20.37
CA ILE A 176 19.93 26.93 -19.71
C ILE A 176 20.77 28.18 -19.42
N GLN A 177 21.15 28.35 -18.16
CA GLN A 177 21.88 29.52 -17.67
C GLN A 177 22.96 29.11 -16.66
N TRP A 178 23.88 30.01 -16.33
CA TRP A 178 24.89 29.78 -15.29
C TRP A 178 25.34 31.09 -14.63
N VAL A 179 25.91 30.97 -13.43
CA VAL A 179 26.58 32.09 -12.75
C VAL A 179 27.96 32.31 -13.39
N GLU A 180 28.22 33.48 -13.98
CA GLU A 180 29.50 33.74 -14.66
C GLU A 180 30.70 33.87 -13.73
N LYS A 181 30.50 34.51 -12.57
CA LYS A 181 31.54 34.68 -11.53
C LYS A 181 31.23 33.76 -10.34
N PRO A 182 31.81 32.56 -10.28
CA PRO A 182 31.44 31.57 -9.26
C PRO A 182 31.90 32.03 -7.88
N SER A 183 30.99 31.98 -6.90
CA SER A 183 31.30 32.21 -5.50
C SER A 183 30.41 31.34 -4.60
N LEU A 184 30.85 31.11 -3.35
CA LEU A 184 30.03 30.42 -2.35
C LEU A 184 28.73 31.18 -2.09
N GLU A 185 28.81 32.51 -2.06
CA GLU A 185 27.63 33.37 -1.87
C GLU A 185 26.65 33.25 -3.03
N ALA A 186 27.12 33.29 -4.29
CA ALA A 186 26.25 33.13 -5.45
C ALA A 186 25.56 31.77 -5.48
N THR A 187 26.30 30.71 -5.13
CA THR A 187 25.73 29.34 -5.05
C THR A 187 24.67 29.26 -3.96
N LYS A 188 24.94 29.83 -2.78
CA LYS A 188 24.00 29.85 -1.66
C LYS A 188 22.75 30.65 -2.01
N GLN A 189 22.89 31.85 -2.58
CA GLN A 189 21.76 32.67 -3.00
C GLN A 189 20.94 31.97 -4.07
N LEU A 190 21.56 31.38 -5.10
CA LEU A 190 20.85 30.63 -6.13
C LEU A 190 20.01 29.48 -5.54
N MET A 191 20.61 28.65 -4.70
CA MET A 191 19.90 27.53 -4.07
C MET A 191 18.72 28.01 -3.21
N ASN A 192 18.87 29.13 -2.50
CA ASN A 192 17.82 29.67 -1.61
C ASN A 192 16.81 30.58 -2.33
N HIS A 193 17.06 31.05 -3.55
CA HIS A 193 16.23 32.02 -4.25
C HIS A 193 14.78 31.53 -4.51
N ASP A 194 13.75 32.27 -4.13
CA ASP A 194 12.34 31.84 -4.13
C ASP A 194 11.82 31.27 -5.47
N LYS A 195 12.34 31.77 -6.59
CA LYS A 195 11.97 31.29 -7.95
C LYS A 195 12.67 30.00 -8.39
N VAL A 196 13.55 29.42 -7.57
CA VAL A 196 14.13 28.09 -7.77
C VAL A 196 13.29 27.07 -7.03
N ALA A 197 12.81 26.04 -7.73
CA ALA A 197 11.92 25.02 -7.20
C ALA A 197 12.66 23.80 -6.63
N LEU A 198 13.81 23.44 -7.22
CA LEU A 198 14.55 22.23 -6.85
C LEU A 198 16.05 22.41 -7.00
N VAL A 199 16.84 21.82 -6.10
CA VAL A 199 18.31 21.82 -6.16
C VAL A 199 18.85 20.45 -6.55
N LEU A 200 19.60 20.38 -7.65
CA LEU A 200 20.38 19.21 -8.06
C LEU A 200 21.83 19.36 -7.57
N ALA A 201 22.13 18.79 -6.41
CA ALA A 201 23.41 18.99 -5.72
C ALA A 201 24.38 17.83 -5.96
N THR A 202 25.30 18.00 -6.92
CA THR A 202 26.42 17.05 -7.14
C THR A 202 27.72 17.71 -6.68
N GLY A 203 28.18 17.33 -5.50
CA GLY A 203 29.38 17.89 -4.87
C GLY A 203 29.67 17.22 -3.53
N GLY A 204 30.64 17.75 -2.80
CA GLY A 204 31.02 17.21 -1.49
C GLY A 204 29.91 17.33 -0.44
N ALA A 205 30.06 16.59 0.66
CA ALA A 205 29.05 16.47 1.71
C ALA A 205 28.57 17.83 2.28
N GLY A 206 29.46 18.82 2.40
CA GLY A 206 29.11 20.18 2.85
C GLY A 206 28.13 20.90 1.91
N MET A 207 28.35 20.77 0.59
CA MET A 207 27.46 21.35 -0.43
C MET A 207 26.10 20.67 -0.44
N VAL A 208 26.08 19.34 -0.36
CA VAL A 208 24.83 18.57 -0.29
C VAL A 208 24.04 18.93 0.96
N LYS A 209 24.70 19.02 2.13
CA LYS A 209 24.06 19.48 3.36
C LYS A 209 23.45 20.88 3.20
N SER A 210 24.15 21.79 2.54
CA SER A 210 23.64 23.14 2.24
C SER A 210 22.36 23.08 1.38
N ALA A 211 22.36 22.26 0.33
CA ALA A 211 21.20 22.08 -0.55
C ALA A 211 19.95 21.56 0.20
N TYR A 212 20.10 20.57 1.09
CA TYR A 212 19.00 20.07 1.92
C TYR A 212 18.57 21.04 3.04
N SER A 213 19.34 22.10 3.29
CA SER A 213 19.03 23.11 4.31
C SER A 213 18.29 24.33 3.74
N THR A 214 17.95 24.31 2.45
CA THR A 214 17.27 25.41 1.74
C THR A 214 15.77 25.49 2.01
N GLY A 215 15.17 24.45 2.63
CA GLY A 215 13.72 24.30 2.75
C GLY A 215 13.03 23.83 1.46
N LYS A 216 13.79 23.54 0.39
CA LYS A 216 13.28 23.09 -0.91
C LYS A 216 13.59 21.62 -1.16
N PRO A 217 12.86 20.95 -2.08
CA PRO A 217 13.28 19.67 -2.60
C PRO A 217 14.73 19.75 -3.13
N ALA A 218 15.57 18.84 -2.67
CA ALA A 218 16.93 18.70 -3.13
C ALA A 218 17.19 17.23 -3.51
N LEU A 219 17.85 17.02 -4.64
CA LEU A 219 18.40 15.73 -5.05
C LEU A 219 19.92 15.81 -4.92
N GLY A 220 20.41 15.29 -3.81
CA GLY A 220 21.82 15.26 -3.48
C GLY A 220 22.48 13.92 -3.71
N VAL A 221 23.81 13.91 -3.57
CA VAL A 221 24.67 12.73 -3.59
C VAL A 221 25.39 12.54 -2.25
N GLY A 222 26.20 11.50 -2.13
CA GLY A 222 27.12 11.28 -1.01
C GLY A 222 28.53 10.94 -1.50
N PRO A 223 29.53 10.93 -0.60
CA PRO A 223 30.85 10.41 -0.91
C PRO A 223 30.82 8.90 -1.17
N GLY A 224 31.76 8.39 -1.96
CA GLY A 224 31.83 6.98 -2.35
C GLY A 224 33.07 6.28 -1.81
N ASN A 225 33.01 5.76 -0.59
CA ASN A 225 34.04 4.87 -0.06
C ASN A 225 33.77 3.39 -0.41
N VAL A 226 33.83 3.05 -1.69
CA VAL A 226 33.32 1.77 -2.22
C VAL A 226 34.24 0.58 -1.89
N PRO A 227 33.76 -0.43 -1.13
CA PRO A 227 34.45 -1.69 -0.96
C PRO A 227 34.17 -2.65 -2.14
N ALA A 228 35.18 -3.40 -2.58
CA ALA A 228 35.03 -4.49 -3.54
C ALA A 228 35.46 -5.83 -2.92
N TYR A 229 34.50 -6.71 -2.65
CA TYR A 229 34.77 -8.05 -2.12
C TYR A 229 35.06 -9.03 -3.27
N ILE A 230 36.21 -9.70 -3.22
CA ILE A 230 36.53 -10.85 -4.06
C ILE A 230 36.40 -12.11 -3.20
N ASP A 231 35.26 -12.79 -3.38
CA ASP A 231 34.98 -14.09 -2.79
C ASP A 231 35.83 -15.18 -3.45
N LYS A 232 36.14 -16.25 -2.73
CA LYS A 232 36.94 -17.38 -3.22
C LYS A 232 36.41 -18.06 -4.48
N THR A 233 35.12 -17.91 -4.82
CA THR A 233 34.54 -18.45 -6.07
C THR A 233 34.65 -17.50 -7.26
N ALA A 234 35.26 -16.31 -7.08
CA ALA A 234 35.35 -15.30 -8.12
C ALA A 234 36.18 -15.75 -9.32
N LYS A 235 35.85 -15.19 -10.49
CA LYS A 235 36.71 -15.28 -11.69
C LYS A 235 37.83 -14.24 -11.58
N ILE A 236 38.94 -14.62 -10.95
CA ILE A 236 40.01 -13.69 -10.52
C ILE A 236 40.50 -12.76 -11.63
N LYS A 237 40.80 -13.28 -12.82
CA LYS A 237 41.25 -12.44 -13.95
C LYS A 237 40.24 -11.37 -14.35
N ARG A 238 38.93 -11.72 -14.37
CA ARG A 238 37.87 -10.73 -14.63
C ARG A 238 37.81 -9.73 -13.49
N SER A 239 37.81 -10.19 -12.24
CA SER A 239 37.74 -9.31 -11.07
C SER A 239 38.87 -8.28 -11.06
N VAL A 240 40.11 -8.71 -11.32
CA VAL A 240 41.26 -7.80 -11.40
C VAL A 240 41.14 -6.85 -12.58
N ASN A 241 40.73 -7.33 -13.76
CA ASN A 241 40.50 -6.47 -14.91
C ASN A 241 39.43 -5.40 -14.64
N ASP A 242 38.31 -5.79 -14.01
CA ASP A 242 37.21 -4.89 -13.65
C ASP A 242 37.68 -3.80 -12.66
N ILE A 243 38.42 -4.20 -11.62
CA ILE A 243 38.99 -3.27 -10.63
C ILE A 243 39.94 -2.29 -11.31
N ILE A 244 40.82 -2.77 -12.20
CA ILE A 244 41.77 -1.91 -12.91
C ILE A 244 41.02 -0.93 -13.80
N LEU A 245 40.10 -1.45 -14.63
CA LEU A 245 39.28 -0.65 -15.54
C LEU A 245 38.53 0.46 -14.80
N SER A 246 37.93 0.15 -13.67
CA SER A 246 37.18 1.12 -12.87
C SER A 246 38.10 2.13 -12.18
N LYS A 247 39.13 1.65 -11.49
CA LYS A 247 39.97 2.49 -10.62
C LYS A 247 40.94 3.38 -11.39
N SER A 248 41.38 2.97 -12.59
CA SER A 248 42.22 3.82 -13.44
C SER A 248 41.42 4.80 -14.29
N PHE A 249 40.10 4.60 -14.45
CA PHE A 249 39.26 5.44 -15.30
C PHE A 249 39.19 6.89 -14.78
N ASP A 250 39.58 7.82 -15.63
CA ASP A 250 39.77 9.25 -15.35
C ASP A 250 40.61 9.46 -14.08
N GLN A 251 41.63 8.62 -13.90
CA GLN A 251 42.50 8.58 -12.72
C GLN A 251 41.72 8.42 -11.41
N GLY A 252 40.68 7.58 -11.39
CA GLY A 252 39.94 7.20 -10.18
C GLY A 252 39.01 8.28 -9.62
N MET A 253 38.61 9.27 -10.44
CA MET A 253 37.78 10.40 -10.01
C MET A 253 36.28 10.14 -9.97
N ILE A 254 35.80 9.01 -10.49
CA ILE A 254 34.41 8.61 -10.34
C ILE A 254 34.18 8.19 -8.89
N CYS A 255 33.19 8.78 -8.21
CA CYS A 255 32.87 8.48 -6.81
C CYS A 255 32.48 7.01 -6.59
N ALA A 256 31.90 6.35 -7.60
CA ALA A 256 31.62 4.92 -7.53
C ALA A 256 32.87 4.03 -7.69
N SER A 257 34.07 4.56 -7.94
CA SER A 257 35.29 3.74 -8.08
C SER A 257 35.70 3.08 -6.75
N GLU A 258 36.28 1.90 -6.84
CA GLU A 258 36.73 1.09 -5.71
C GLU A 258 37.75 1.86 -4.87
N GLN A 259 37.62 1.76 -3.55
CA GLN A 259 38.55 2.36 -2.60
C GLN A 259 39.37 1.30 -1.85
N ALA A 260 38.82 0.09 -1.68
CA ALA A 260 39.58 -1.06 -1.26
C ALA A 260 39.08 -2.34 -1.92
N VAL A 261 39.98 -3.29 -2.08
CA VAL A 261 39.68 -4.68 -2.38
C VAL A 261 39.79 -5.49 -1.10
N ILE A 262 38.72 -6.19 -0.74
CA ILE A 262 38.67 -7.12 0.37
C ILE A 262 38.67 -8.51 -0.25
N VAL A 263 39.63 -9.36 0.08
CA VAL A 263 39.86 -10.61 -0.65
C VAL A 263 39.94 -11.77 0.32
N ASP A 264 39.21 -12.85 0.03
CA ASP A 264 39.35 -14.09 0.80
C ASP A 264 40.79 -14.60 0.74
N LYS A 265 41.30 -15.02 1.90
CA LYS A 265 42.68 -15.49 2.07
C LYS A 265 43.05 -16.60 1.08
N GLU A 266 42.10 -17.46 0.71
CA GLU A 266 42.27 -18.56 -0.23
C GLU A 266 42.73 -18.10 -1.63
N VAL A 267 42.28 -16.92 -2.07
CA VAL A 267 42.55 -16.39 -3.42
C VAL A 267 43.45 -15.15 -3.41
N ALA A 268 43.78 -14.60 -2.23
CA ALA A 268 44.58 -13.38 -2.07
C ALA A 268 45.91 -13.40 -2.83
N LYS A 269 46.65 -14.53 -2.80
CA LYS A 269 47.94 -14.66 -3.50
C LYS A 269 47.78 -14.59 -5.02
N GLU A 270 46.74 -15.23 -5.56
CA GLU A 270 46.46 -15.23 -7.00
C GLU A 270 46.00 -13.85 -7.47
N VAL A 271 45.13 -13.18 -6.70
CA VAL A 271 44.71 -11.81 -6.97
C VAL A 271 45.90 -10.86 -6.99
N LYS A 272 46.80 -10.92 -5.99
CA LYS A 272 48.02 -10.10 -5.94
C LYS A 272 48.90 -10.30 -7.18
N ALA A 273 49.16 -11.56 -7.54
CA ALA A 273 49.98 -11.89 -8.70
C ALA A 273 49.36 -11.37 -10.01
N GLU A 274 48.03 -11.51 -10.18
CA GLU A 274 47.33 -10.99 -11.36
C GLU A 274 47.32 -9.46 -11.40
N MET A 275 47.20 -8.77 -10.26
CA MET A 275 47.32 -7.32 -10.18
C MET A 275 48.72 -6.83 -10.55
N GLU A 276 49.78 -7.47 -10.02
CA GLU A 276 51.17 -7.15 -10.37
C GLU A 276 51.45 -7.40 -11.86
N ALA A 277 50.94 -8.52 -12.42
CA ALA A 277 51.04 -8.84 -13.85
C ALA A 277 50.38 -7.76 -14.74
N ASN A 278 49.37 -7.06 -14.22
CA ASN A 278 48.66 -5.99 -14.91
C ASN A 278 49.15 -4.58 -14.52
N LYS A 279 50.38 -4.44 -13.99
CA LYS A 279 51.04 -3.16 -13.67
C LYS A 279 50.41 -2.39 -12.50
N CYS A 280 49.79 -3.09 -11.55
CA CYS A 280 49.52 -2.54 -10.22
C CYS A 280 50.76 -2.67 -9.34
N TYR A 281 51.18 -1.59 -8.68
CA TYR A 281 52.38 -1.56 -7.87
C TYR A 281 52.01 -1.68 -6.38
N PHE A 282 52.42 -2.78 -5.73
CA PHE A 282 52.23 -2.98 -4.30
C PHE A 282 53.30 -2.22 -3.50
N VAL A 283 52.87 -1.18 -2.78
CA VAL A 283 53.75 -0.27 -2.04
C VAL A 283 54.16 -0.90 -0.71
N LYS A 284 55.47 -0.97 -0.43
CA LYS A 284 56.03 -1.72 0.72
C LYS A 284 57.00 -0.88 1.55
N GLY A 285 57.24 -1.30 2.80
CA GLY A 285 58.27 -0.72 3.66
C GLY A 285 58.09 0.79 3.90
N ALA A 286 59.17 1.57 3.70
CA ALA A 286 59.17 3.02 3.91
C ALA A 286 58.29 3.80 2.91
N GLU A 287 58.04 3.24 1.72
CA GLU A 287 57.19 3.87 0.69
C GLU A 287 55.73 3.95 1.15
N PHE A 288 55.27 2.95 1.91
CA PHE A 288 53.90 2.91 2.42
C PHE A 288 53.58 4.14 3.28
N LYS A 289 54.46 4.48 4.23
CA LYS A 289 54.25 5.61 5.15
C LYS A 289 54.33 6.96 4.45
N LYS A 290 55.15 7.04 3.40
CA LYS A 290 55.23 8.21 2.51
C LYS A 290 53.93 8.40 1.74
N LEU A 291 53.41 7.33 1.12
CA LEU A 291 52.14 7.37 0.40
C LEU A 291 50.97 7.73 1.34
N GLU A 292 50.87 7.06 2.48
CA GLU A 292 49.81 7.27 3.47
C GLU A 292 49.74 8.73 3.92
N SER A 293 50.88 9.30 4.33
CA SER A 293 50.98 10.69 4.81
C SER A 293 50.75 11.74 3.72
N TYR A 294 50.98 11.40 2.44
CA TYR A 294 50.78 12.33 1.33
C TYR A 294 49.33 12.30 0.82
N VAL A 295 48.72 11.11 0.74
CA VAL A 295 47.34 10.93 0.25
C VAL A 295 46.32 11.41 1.27
N ILE A 296 46.50 11.06 2.54
CA ILE A 296 45.62 11.51 3.62
C ILE A 296 46.41 12.44 4.52
N ASN A 297 45.91 13.67 4.69
CA ASN A 297 46.56 14.66 5.54
C ASN A 297 46.57 14.17 7.00
N PRO A 298 47.74 13.99 7.64
CA PRO A 298 47.82 13.41 8.99
C PRO A 298 47.17 14.28 10.08
N GLU A 299 47.12 15.60 9.89
CA GLU A 299 46.57 16.54 10.86
C GLU A 299 45.05 16.67 10.74
N LYS A 300 44.55 16.68 9.49
CA LYS A 300 43.12 16.89 9.20
C LYS A 300 42.32 15.59 9.08
N GLY A 301 42.99 14.47 8.83
CA GLY A 301 42.36 13.17 8.54
C GLY A 301 41.57 13.16 7.22
N THR A 302 41.78 14.14 6.35
CA THR A 302 41.05 14.28 5.07
C THR A 302 41.96 14.03 3.87
N LEU A 303 41.35 13.67 2.75
CA LEU A 303 42.03 13.54 1.46
C LEU A 303 42.80 14.82 1.09
N ASN A 304 44.04 14.65 0.64
CA ASN A 304 44.82 15.70 0.02
C ASN A 304 44.21 16.06 -1.36
N PRO A 305 43.70 17.28 -1.57
CA PRO A 305 43.04 17.65 -2.82
C PRO A 305 43.97 17.65 -4.05
N ASP A 306 45.29 17.73 -3.85
CA ASP A 306 46.27 17.73 -4.93
C ASP A 306 46.44 16.36 -5.60
N VAL A 307 46.07 15.30 -4.88
CA VAL A 307 46.14 13.90 -5.35
C VAL A 307 44.98 13.56 -6.29
N VAL A 308 43.88 14.29 -6.21
CA VAL A 308 42.64 13.98 -6.94
C VAL A 308 42.88 13.98 -8.44
N GLY A 309 42.64 12.84 -9.09
CA GLY A 309 42.78 12.67 -10.53
C GLY A 309 44.21 12.75 -11.07
N LYS A 310 45.23 12.51 -10.25
CA LYS A 310 46.63 12.43 -10.69
C LYS A 310 47.07 11.00 -10.98
N SER A 311 48.06 10.84 -11.86
CA SER A 311 48.59 9.52 -12.21
C SER A 311 49.35 8.87 -11.05
N PRO A 312 49.47 7.53 -11.02
CA PRO A 312 50.24 6.81 -10.00
C PRO A 312 51.70 7.29 -9.89
N ALA A 313 52.36 7.48 -11.03
CA ALA A 313 53.74 7.95 -11.09
C ALA A 313 53.90 9.35 -10.49
N TRP A 314 52.96 10.26 -10.77
CA TRP A 314 52.96 11.60 -10.19
C TRP A 314 52.78 11.55 -8.67
N ILE A 315 51.81 10.77 -8.18
CA ILE A 315 51.53 10.63 -6.74
C ILE A 315 52.75 10.07 -6.01
N ALA A 316 53.37 9.01 -6.55
CA ALA A 316 54.59 8.43 -5.97
C ALA A 316 55.72 9.46 -5.88
N ASN A 317 55.98 10.19 -6.97
CA ASN A 317 57.02 11.22 -7.02
C ASN A 317 56.80 12.31 -5.97
N GLN A 318 55.57 12.80 -5.81
CA GLN A 318 55.24 13.80 -4.80
C GLN A 318 55.31 13.26 -3.36
N ALA A 319 54.97 11.99 -3.16
CA ALA A 319 55.15 11.31 -1.88
C ALA A 319 56.64 11.01 -1.56
N GLY A 320 57.56 11.18 -2.52
CA GLY A 320 58.99 11.01 -2.32
C GLY A 320 59.51 9.59 -2.57
N PHE A 321 58.91 8.86 -3.50
CA PHE A 321 59.42 7.60 -4.06
C PHE A 321 59.12 7.51 -5.57
N LYS A 322 59.63 6.49 -6.26
CA LYS A 322 59.46 6.33 -7.72
C LYS A 322 58.83 4.99 -8.05
N VAL A 323 57.99 4.97 -9.08
CA VAL A 323 57.40 3.78 -9.68
C VAL A 323 57.56 3.84 -11.20
N PRO A 324 57.43 2.72 -11.94
CA PRO A 324 57.39 2.75 -13.40
C PRO A 324 56.30 3.69 -13.94
N GLU A 325 56.59 4.43 -15.01
CA GLU A 325 55.65 5.40 -15.60
C GLU A 325 54.34 4.77 -16.10
N ASP A 326 54.38 3.49 -16.50
CA ASP A 326 53.22 2.71 -16.95
C ASP A 326 52.43 2.06 -15.80
N THR A 327 52.74 2.42 -14.54
CA THR A 327 51.99 1.95 -13.37
C THR A 327 50.54 2.41 -13.45
N LYS A 328 49.59 1.49 -13.31
CA LYS A 328 48.14 1.78 -13.37
C LYS A 328 47.52 2.15 -12.04
N ILE A 329 47.93 1.49 -10.96
CA ILE A 329 47.37 1.67 -9.60
C ILE A 329 48.49 1.48 -8.57
N LEU A 330 48.51 2.34 -7.54
CA LEU A 330 49.29 2.12 -6.31
C LEU A 330 48.43 1.32 -5.32
N VAL A 331 48.88 0.14 -4.93
CA VAL A 331 48.15 -0.76 -4.03
C VAL A 331 48.82 -0.76 -2.66
N ALA A 332 48.04 -0.46 -1.62
CA ALA A 332 48.51 -0.40 -0.24
C ALA A 332 47.86 -1.51 0.60
N GLU A 333 48.67 -2.45 1.08
CA GLU A 333 48.18 -3.51 1.97
C GLU A 333 47.93 -2.97 3.37
N ILE A 334 46.68 -3.07 3.85
CA ILE A 334 46.26 -2.58 5.17
C ILE A 334 45.53 -3.69 5.93
N LYS A 335 45.45 -3.56 7.27
CA LYS A 335 44.91 -4.61 8.15
C LYS A 335 43.45 -4.38 8.59
N GLY A 336 42.84 -3.26 8.20
CA GLY A 336 41.49 -2.91 8.64
C GLY A 336 41.03 -1.57 8.06
N VAL A 337 39.96 -1.03 8.64
CA VAL A 337 39.28 0.19 8.19
C VAL A 337 39.21 1.21 9.32
N GLY A 338 39.20 2.50 8.99
CA GLY A 338 39.05 3.61 9.93
C GLY A 338 40.31 4.46 10.09
N ASP A 339 40.31 5.37 11.08
CA ASP A 339 41.39 6.36 11.28
C ASP A 339 42.78 5.74 11.50
N LYS A 340 42.83 4.51 12.04
CA LYS A 340 44.09 3.75 12.19
C LYS A 340 44.68 3.27 10.87
N TYR A 341 43.86 3.22 9.82
CA TYR A 341 44.21 2.82 8.47
C TYR A 341 43.73 3.88 7.47
N PRO A 342 44.34 5.08 7.43
CA PRO A 342 43.86 6.23 6.63
C PRO A 342 43.59 5.92 5.17
N LEU A 343 44.40 5.06 4.54
CA LEU A 343 44.20 4.65 3.14
C LEU A 343 42.93 3.82 2.90
N SER A 344 42.17 3.46 3.94
CA SER A 344 40.82 2.90 3.84
C SER A 344 39.72 3.94 3.55
N HIS A 345 40.04 5.24 3.56
CA HIS A 345 39.09 6.31 3.20
C HIS A 345 38.92 6.44 1.66
N GLU A 346 37.98 7.28 1.22
CA GLU A 346 37.86 7.71 -0.17
C GLU A 346 39.10 8.52 -0.61
N LYS A 347 39.66 8.18 -1.79
CA LYS A 347 40.95 8.71 -2.29
C LYS A 347 40.87 9.44 -3.64
N LEU A 348 39.78 9.29 -4.40
CA LEU A 348 39.53 9.91 -5.72
C LEU A 348 40.76 9.97 -6.66
N SER A 349 41.57 8.92 -6.63
CA SER A 349 42.87 8.77 -7.30
C SER A 349 43.13 7.28 -7.54
N PRO A 350 44.09 6.89 -8.38
CA PRO A 350 44.45 5.49 -8.64
C PRO A 350 45.30 4.89 -7.50
N VAL A 351 44.84 5.10 -6.25
CA VAL A 351 45.36 4.49 -5.03
C VAL A 351 44.28 3.57 -4.46
N LEU A 352 44.64 2.32 -4.17
CA LEU A 352 43.70 1.27 -3.77
C LEU A 352 44.21 0.54 -2.52
N ALA A 353 43.35 0.39 -1.52
CA ALA A 353 43.68 -0.45 -0.36
C ALA A 353 43.46 -1.93 -0.70
N PHE A 354 44.28 -2.81 -0.12
CA PHE A 354 44.14 -4.26 -0.23
C PHE A 354 44.05 -4.86 1.18
N ILE A 355 42.97 -5.59 1.45
CA ILE A 355 42.67 -6.20 2.75
C ILE A 355 42.46 -7.70 2.53
N GLU A 356 43.25 -8.53 3.20
CA GLU A 356 43.00 -9.97 3.27
C GLU A 356 41.99 -10.24 4.41
N ALA A 357 40.92 -10.98 4.10
CA ALA A 357 39.93 -11.44 5.06
C ALA A 357 40.11 -12.93 5.32
N ALA A 358 40.02 -13.35 6.60
CA ALA A 358 40.18 -14.75 6.97
C ALA A 358 39.02 -15.64 6.50
N ASN A 359 37.84 -15.05 6.29
CA ASN A 359 36.63 -15.71 5.81
C ASN A 359 35.59 -14.67 5.35
N GLN A 360 34.50 -15.15 4.76
CA GLN A 360 33.38 -14.32 4.27
C GLN A 360 32.79 -13.40 5.34
N ALA A 361 32.68 -13.84 6.60
CA ALA A 361 32.10 -13.02 7.65
C ALA A 361 32.97 -11.78 7.94
N GLU A 362 34.29 -11.99 8.07
CA GLU A 362 35.23 -10.87 8.19
C GLU A 362 35.22 -9.99 6.94
N ALA A 363 35.15 -10.57 5.75
CA ALA A 363 35.09 -9.78 4.52
C ALA A 363 33.88 -8.84 4.51
N PHE A 364 32.71 -9.36 4.92
CA PHE A 364 31.49 -8.57 5.07
C PHE A 364 31.64 -7.49 6.14
N ASP A 365 32.27 -7.80 7.28
CA ASP A 365 32.53 -6.81 8.35
C ASP A 365 33.38 -5.65 7.80
N ARG A 366 34.47 -5.95 7.08
CA ARG A 366 35.35 -4.93 6.48
C ARG A 366 34.64 -4.08 5.44
N CYS A 367 33.81 -4.69 4.59
CA CYS A 367 33.01 -3.93 3.62
C CYS A 367 32.01 -3.00 4.32
N GLU A 368 31.33 -3.47 5.37
CA GLU A 368 30.40 -2.65 6.15
C GLU A 368 31.11 -1.50 6.86
N GLU A 369 32.26 -1.77 7.49
CA GLU A 369 33.11 -0.74 8.12
C GLU A 369 33.47 0.37 7.13
N MET A 370 33.83 0.03 5.87
CA MET A 370 34.15 1.02 4.84
C MET A 370 32.97 1.90 4.48
N LEU A 371 31.78 1.30 4.34
CA LEU A 371 30.56 2.06 4.08
C LEU A 371 30.29 3.03 5.23
N VAL A 372 30.38 2.56 6.48
CA VAL A 372 30.23 3.44 7.67
C VAL A 372 31.28 4.55 7.67
N TYR A 373 32.50 4.25 7.28
CA TYR A 373 33.63 5.17 7.20
C TYR A 373 33.65 6.00 5.89
N GLY A 374 32.49 6.51 5.47
CA GLY A 374 32.38 7.50 4.37
C GLY A 374 31.86 6.98 3.02
N GLY A 375 31.17 5.83 2.99
CA GLY A 375 30.53 5.29 1.78
C GLY A 375 29.04 4.96 1.89
N LEU A 376 28.40 5.28 3.03
CA LEU A 376 27.01 4.93 3.34
C LEU A 376 26.06 5.33 2.21
N GLY A 377 25.33 4.34 1.70
CA GLY A 377 24.33 4.52 0.66
C GLY A 377 24.87 4.62 -0.76
N HIS A 378 26.19 4.76 -0.97
CA HIS A 378 26.73 4.95 -2.31
C HIS A 378 26.77 3.65 -3.13
N SER A 379 27.88 2.91 -3.10
CA SER A 379 28.03 1.66 -3.87
C SER A 379 28.84 0.63 -3.08
N ALA A 380 28.61 -0.65 -3.35
CA ALA A 380 29.43 -1.76 -2.89
C ALA A 380 29.52 -2.83 -3.98
N VAL A 381 30.66 -3.51 -4.11
CA VAL A 381 30.91 -4.47 -5.19
C VAL A 381 31.22 -5.84 -4.63
N ILE A 382 30.69 -6.87 -5.29
CA ILE A 382 31.08 -8.27 -5.04
C ILE A 382 31.44 -8.96 -6.36
N HIS A 383 32.60 -9.60 -6.37
CA HIS A 383 32.98 -10.58 -7.37
C HIS A 383 32.84 -11.97 -6.77
N SER A 384 31.91 -12.76 -7.31
CA SER A 384 31.61 -14.12 -6.86
C SER A 384 30.87 -14.86 -7.97
N THR A 385 31.00 -16.18 -8.07
CA THR A 385 30.10 -17.00 -8.91
C THR A 385 28.93 -17.58 -8.10
N ASP A 386 29.00 -17.54 -6.78
CA ASP A 386 27.95 -17.97 -5.86
C ASP A 386 26.82 -16.93 -5.75
N LYS A 387 25.60 -17.35 -6.10
CA LYS A 387 24.40 -16.49 -6.06
C LYS A 387 23.88 -16.22 -4.66
N GLU A 388 24.05 -17.14 -3.72
CA GLU A 388 23.59 -16.95 -2.34
C GLU A 388 24.51 -16.00 -1.59
N VAL A 389 25.83 -16.06 -1.83
CA VAL A 389 26.77 -15.07 -1.29
C VAL A 389 26.49 -13.67 -1.85
N GLN A 390 26.19 -13.55 -3.15
CA GLN A 390 25.77 -12.28 -3.77
C GLN A 390 24.54 -11.68 -3.08
N LYS A 391 23.50 -12.50 -2.84
CA LYS A 391 22.29 -12.06 -2.14
C LYS A 391 22.57 -11.67 -0.70
N ALA A 392 23.33 -12.48 0.03
CA ALA A 392 23.71 -12.20 1.43
C ALA A 392 24.50 -10.89 1.55
N PHE A 393 25.42 -10.62 0.61
CA PHE A 393 26.14 -9.35 0.53
C PHE A 393 25.18 -8.18 0.30
N GLY A 394 24.25 -8.30 -0.65
CA GLY A 394 23.26 -7.27 -0.94
C GLY A 394 22.29 -6.98 0.21
N ILE A 395 21.93 -8.00 1.00
CA ILE A 395 21.10 -7.83 2.21
C ILE A 395 21.87 -7.09 3.32
N ARG A 396 23.18 -7.34 3.42
CA ARG A 396 23.99 -6.81 4.52
C ARG A 396 24.54 -5.40 4.25
N MET A 397 24.98 -5.12 3.03
CA MET A 397 25.66 -3.86 2.71
C MET A 397 24.70 -2.67 2.65
N LYS A 398 24.99 -1.62 3.43
CA LYS A 398 24.24 -0.35 3.43
C LYS A 398 24.65 0.54 2.26
N ALA A 399 24.47 0.07 1.04
CA ALA A 399 24.73 0.79 -0.21
C ALA A 399 23.52 0.67 -1.15
N CYS A 400 23.20 1.72 -1.91
CA CYS A 400 22.04 1.70 -2.79
C CYS A 400 22.34 1.09 -4.17
N ARG A 401 23.62 0.92 -4.53
CA ARG A 401 24.07 0.20 -5.73
C ARG A 401 24.96 -0.97 -5.32
N ILE A 402 24.43 -2.19 -5.43
CA ILE A 402 25.20 -3.42 -5.26
C ILE A 402 25.60 -3.92 -6.65
N ILE A 403 26.89 -3.88 -6.94
CA ILE A 403 27.44 -4.22 -8.25
C ILE A 403 28.04 -5.61 -8.17
N VAL A 404 27.66 -6.48 -9.09
CA VAL A 404 28.09 -7.88 -9.09
C VAL A 404 28.93 -8.14 -10.34
N ASN A 405 30.17 -8.57 -10.15
CA ASN A 405 31.05 -9.03 -11.25
C ASN A 405 31.23 -8.02 -12.39
N ALA A 406 31.38 -6.74 -12.04
CA ALA A 406 31.54 -5.64 -12.99
C ALA A 406 32.39 -4.52 -12.38
N PRO A 407 33.04 -3.69 -13.20
CA PRO A 407 33.80 -2.53 -12.74
C PRO A 407 32.89 -1.51 -12.02
N SER A 408 33.28 -1.04 -10.84
CA SER A 408 32.39 -0.25 -9.98
C SER A 408 32.06 1.14 -10.53
N ALA A 409 33.02 1.85 -11.14
CA ALA A 409 32.80 3.19 -11.67
C ALA A 409 31.73 3.18 -12.77
N GLN A 410 31.88 2.30 -13.77
CA GLN A 410 30.95 2.15 -14.89
C GLN A 410 29.65 1.47 -14.45
N GLY A 411 29.73 0.46 -13.57
CA GLY A 411 28.55 -0.19 -13.00
C GLY A 411 27.72 0.75 -12.12
N GLY A 412 28.35 1.68 -11.40
CA GLY A 412 27.67 2.62 -10.52
C GLY A 412 26.94 3.72 -11.28
N ILE A 413 27.52 4.23 -12.36
CA ILE A 413 26.87 5.22 -13.23
C ILE A 413 25.73 4.61 -14.06
N GLY A 414 25.77 3.30 -14.38
CA GLY A 414 24.68 2.54 -14.99
C GLY A 414 24.80 2.32 -16.50
N ASP A 415 23.89 1.50 -17.04
CA ASP A 415 23.68 1.11 -18.46
C ASP A 415 24.84 0.36 -19.16
N ILE A 416 26.10 0.68 -18.88
CA ILE A 416 27.27 0.10 -19.57
C ILE A 416 27.45 -1.39 -19.27
N TYR A 417 27.29 -1.78 -17.99
CA TYR A 417 27.48 -3.16 -17.52
C TYR A 417 26.25 -3.76 -16.84
N ASN A 418 25.20 -2.96 -16.61
CA ASN A 418 24.01 -3.39 -15.88
C ASN A 418 22.79 -2.55 -16.28
N GLY A 419 21.61 -2.94 -15.80
CA GLY A 419 20.35 -2.24 -16.07
C GLY A 419 20.04 -1.06 -15.15
N PHE A 420 21.05 -0.46 -14.47
CA PHE A 420 20.80 0.75 -13.69
C PHE A 420 20.63 1.96 -14.62
N ILE A 421 19.83 2.93 -14.19
CA ILE A 421 19.62 4.18 -14.92
C ILE A 421 20.98 4.90 -15.10
N PRO A 422 21.38 5.28 -16.33
CA PRO A 422 22.62 6.00 -16.56
C PRO A 422 22.54 7.41 -15.93
N SER A 423 23.52 7.76 -15.09
CA SER A 423 23.51 9.04 -14.36
C SER A 423 24.90 9.45 -13.86
N LEU A 424 25.06 10.76 -13.66
CA LEU A 424 26.20 11.36 -12.96
C LEU A 424 25.80 12.02 -11.63
N THR A 425 24.58 11.75 -11.16
CA THR A 425 24.07 12.13 -9.85
C THR A 425 23.54 10.87 -9.16
N LEU A 426 24.36 10.29 -8.30
CA LEU A 426 24.11 9.00 -7.67
C LEU A 426 23.55 9.21 -6.25
N GLY A 427 22.24 9.10 -6.08
CA GLY A 427 21.57 9.33 -4.80
C GLY A 427 21.93 8.26 -3.77
N CYS A 428 22.30 8.65 -2.55
CA CYS A 428 22.75 7.72 -1.50
C CYS A 428 21.66 7.34 -0.48
N GLY A 429 20.39 7.65 -0.76
CA GLY A 429 19.25 7.33 0.09
C GLY A 429 19.38 7.88 1.51
N SER A 430 18.58 7.34 2.43
CA SER A 430 18.58 7.78 3.83
C SER A 430 19.93 7.53 4.52
N TYR A 431 20.70 6.51 4.11
CA TYR A 431 22.04 6.24 4.63
C TYR A 431 23.01 7.40 4.39
N GLY A 432 22.99 7.97 3.18
CA GLY A 432 23.78 9.14 2.80
C GLY A 432 23.08 10.49 3.06
N LYS A 433 21.96 10.51 3.80
CA LYS A 433 21.14 11.70 4.06
C LYS A 433 20.63 12.37 2.76
N ASN A 434 20.13 11.56 1.83
CA ASN A 434 19.56 12.01 0.57
C ASN A 434 18.08 11.60 0.44
N SER A 435 17.31 12.38 -0.32
CA SER A 435 15.91 12.12 -0.67
C SER A 435 15.72 10.99 -1.68
N VAL A 436 16.79 10.62 -2.40
CA VAL A 436 16.80 9.62 -3.46
C VAL A 436 17.92 8.61 -3.28
N SER A 437 17.65 7.34 -3.54
CA SER A 437 18.61 6.22 -3.49
C SER A 437 19.02 5.70 -4.88
N GLN A 438 18.23 6.02 -5.90
CA GLN A 438 18.51 5.63 -7.28
C GLN A 438 19.46 6.62 -7.98
N ASN A 439 19.90 6.22 -9.17
CA ASN A 439 20.54 7.12 -10.12
C ASN A 439 19.50 8.12 -10.63
N VAL A 440 19.78 9.42 -10.47
CA VAL A 440 18.83 10.49 -10.81
C VAL A 440 18.69 10.59 -12.34
N SER A 441 17.47 10.78 -12.83
CA SER A 441 17.15 10.97 -14.24
C SER A 441 15.97 11.94 -14.41
N ALA A 442 15.49 12.11 -15.65
CA ALA A 442 14.38 12.98 -16.02
C ALA A 442 13.14 12.78 -15.14
N THR A 443 12.76 11.54 -14.82
CA THR A 443 11.56 11.25 -14.01
C THR A 443 11.60 11.87 -12.60
N ASN A 444 12.78 12.18 -12.07
CA ASN A 444 12.93 12.83 -10.77
C ASN A 444 12.68 14.35 -10.82
N LEU A 445 12.49 14.92 -12.01
CA LEU A 445 12.27 16.34 -12.27
C LEU A 445 10.82 16.63 -12.70
N LEU A 446 9.88 15.76 -12.34
CA LEU A 446 8.46 15.93 -12.60
C LEU A 446 7.64 15.89 -11.31
N ASN A 447 6.60 16.72 -11.27
CA ASN A 447 5.42 16.48 -10.45
C ASN A 447 4.44 15.62 -11.26
N VAL A 448 3.77 14.67 -10.58
CA VAL A 448 2.72 13.84 -11.20
C VAL A 448 1.37 14.18 -10.57
N LYS A 449 0.54 14.90 -11.33
CA LYS A 449 -0.86 15.18 -10.95
C LYS A 449 -1.70 13.94 -11.25
N ARG A 450 -2.64 13.60 -10.36
CA ARG A 450 -3.54 12.45 -10.52
C ARG A 450 -4.98 12.91 -10.58
N ILE A 451 -5.67 12.55 -11.65
CA ILE A 451 -7.13 12.66 -11.79
C ILE A 451 -7.70 11.27 -11.52
N ALA A 452 -8.76 11.19 -10.71
CA ALA A 452 -9.39 9.93 -10.36
C ALA A 452 -10.93 10.03 -10.42
N ASP A 453 -11.57 9.06 -11.05
CA ASP A 453 -13.03 8.99 -11.13
C ASP A 453 -13.66 8.55 -9.80
N ARG A 454 -14.88 9.03 -9.53
CA ARG A 454 -15.74 8.41 -8.49
C ARG A 454 -16.08 7.00 -8.96
N ARG A 455 -15.83 6.00 -8.10
CA ARG A 455 -16.18 4.60 -8.39
C ARG A 455 -16.84 3.93 -7.21
N ASN A 456 -17.76 3.03 -7.52
CA ASN A 456 -18.21 2.02 -6.58
C ASN A 456 -17.21 0.87 -6.59
N ASN A 457 -16.72 0.45 -5.43
CA ASN A 457 -15.93 -0.79 -5.33
C ASN A 457 -16.78 -1.97 -5.85
N MET A 458 -16.13 -2.99 -6.43
CA MET A 458 -16.74 -4.25 -6.84
C MET A 458 -17.74 -4.76 -5.80
N GLN A 459 -18.88 -5.29 -6.22
CA GLN A 459 -19.83 -5.98 -5.35
C GLN A 459 -19.81 -7.47 -5.67
N TRP A 460 -20.30 -8.27 -4.73
CA TRP A 460 -20.52 -9.69 -4.90
C TRP A 460 -21.92 -10.02 -4.39
N PHE A 461 -22.43 -11.15 -4.84
CA PHE A 461 -23.65 -11.72 -4.33
C PHE A 461 -23.32 -13.15 -3.92
N LYS A 462 -23.12 -13.36 -2.62
CA LYS A 462 -22.70 -14.64 -2.05
C LYS A 462 -23.83 -15.22 -1.23
N LEU A 463 -24.16 -16.46 -1.54
CA LEU A 463 -25.17 -17.30 -0.90
C LEU A 463 -24.59 -18.73 -0.78
N PRO A 464 -25.25 -19.63 -0.03
CA PRO A 464 -24.95 -21.04 -0.11
C PRO A 464 -24.97 -21.53 -1.57
N PRO A 465 -23.98 -22.32 -2.00
CA PRO A 465 -23.92 -22.81 -3.38
C PRO A 465 -25.08 -23.77 -3.71
N LYS A 466 -25.75 -24.33 -2.68
CA LYS A 466 -26.89 -25.23 -2.82
C LYS A 466 -28.00 -24.83 -1.86
N ILE A 467 -29.19 -24.58 -2.41
CA ILE A 467 -30.39 -24.24 -1.65
C ILE A 467 -31.49 -25.18 -2.12
N PHE A 468 -31.99 -26.03 -1.23
CA PHE A 468 -33.13 -26.89 -1.45
C PHE A 468 -34.31 -26.32 -0.69
N PHE A 469 -35.49 -26.34 -1.29
CA PHE A 469 -36.73 -25.85 -0.70
C PHE A 469 -37.88 -26.78 -1.10
N GLU A 470 -39.10 -26.49 -0.64
CA GLU A 470 -40.28 -27.36 -0.66
C GLU A 470 -40.31 -28.37 0.50
N LYS A 471 -41.51 -28.83 0.81
CA LYS A 471 -41.76 -29.87 1.81
C LYS A 471 -41.01 -31.15 1.46
N TYR A 472 -40.39 -31.77 2.45
CA TYR A 472 -39.57 -32.99 2.35
C TYR A 472 -38.24 -32.83 1.60
N SER A 473 -37.77 -31.59 1.38
CA SER A 473 -36.46 -31.33 0.79
C SER A 473 -35.29 -31.86 1.62
N THR A 474 -35.48 -32.17 2.91
CA THR A 474 -34.52 -32.89 3.77
C THR A 474 -34.01 -34.20 3.13
N GLN A 475 -34.79 -34.81 2.22
CA GLN A 475 -34.35 -35.97 1.44
C GLN A 475 -33.02 -35.79 0.69
N TYR A 476 -32.60 -34.55 0.41
CA TYR A 476 -31.31 -34.29 -0.21
C TYR A 476 -30.12 -34.86 0.59
N LEU A 477 -30.24 -34.99 1.92
CA LEU A 477 -29.23 -35.62 2.77
C LEU A 477 -28.92 -37.06 2.35
N GLN A 478 -29.81 -37.75 1.63
CA GLN A 478 -29.55 -39.09 1.09
C GLN A 478 -28.57 -39.08 -0.09
N LYS A 479 -28.52 -37.97 -0.83
CA LYS A 479 -27.77 -37.83 -2.10
C LYS A 479 -26.50 -36.99 -1.96
N MET A 480 -26.32 -36.31 -0.82
CA MET A 480 -25.14 -35.49 -0.56
C MET A 480 -23.86 -36.35 -0.53
N GLU A 481 -22.83 -35.96 -1.27
CA GLU A 481 -21.57 -36.70 -1.35
C GLU A 481 -20.67 -36.44 -0.14
N GLY A 482 -19.84 -37.43 0.21
CA GLY A 482 -18.82 -37.32 1.27
C GLY A 482 -19.42 -37.03 2.65
N VAL A 483 -20.44 -37.82 3.03
CA VAL A 483 -21.08 -37.76 4.35
C VAL A 483 -20.88 -39.12 5.02
N GLU A 484 -20.01 -39.19 6.02
CA GLU A 484 -19.68 -40.41 6.78
C GLU A 484 -19.85 -40.21 8.29
N ARG A 485 -19.51 -39.02 8.79
CA ARG A 485 -19.54 -38.64 10.21
C ARG A 485 -20.26 -37.32 10.39
N VAL A 486 -21.50 -37.39 10.88
CA VAL A 486 -22.39 -36.24 11.02
C VAL A 486 -22.49 -35.76 12.46
N PHE A 487 -22.23 -34.48 12.69
CA PHE A 487 -22.50 -33.83 13.97
C PHE A 487 -23.74 -32.94 13.84
N ILE A 488 -24.82 -33.30 14.54
CA ILE A 488 -26.09 -32.58 14.50
C ILE A 488 -26.12 -31.58 15.67
N VAL A 489 -26.20 -30.29 15.37
CA VAL A 489 -26.32 -29.22 16.36
C VAL A 489 -27.76 -28.72 16.39
N THR A 490 -28.38 -28.74 17.57
CA THR A 490 -29.80 -28.44 17.74
C THR A 490 -30.13 -27.98 19.16
N ASP A 491 -31.38 -27.62 19.40
CA ASP A 491 -31.93 -27.28 20.71
C ASP A 491 -32.80 -28.42 21.29
N PRO A 492 -33.11 -28.41 22.60
CA PRO A 492 -33.90 -29.48 23.23
C PRO A 492 -35.30 -29.64 22.64
N GLY A 493 -35.89 -28.57 22.10
CA GLY A 493 -37.23 -28.59 21.51
C GLY A 493 -37.28 -29.45 20.25
N MET A 494 -36.26 -29.36 19.38
CA MET A 494 -36.22 -30.16 18.15
C MET A 494 -36.13 -31.66 18.41
N VAL A 495 -35.52 -32.06 19.54
CA VAL A 495 -35.53 -33.44 20.02
C VAL A 495 -36.93 -33.84 20.51
N GLN A 496 -37.59 -32.99 21.31
CA GLN A 496 -38.94 -33.24 21.82
C GLN A 496 -39.98 -33.37 20.70
N PHE A 497 -39.86 -32.59 19.62
CA PHE A 497 -40.73 -32.67 18.45
C PHE A 497 -40.35 -33.77 17.45
N LYS A 498 -39.31 -34.57 17.74
CA LYS A 498 -38.81 -35.65 16.87
C LYS A 498 -38.30 -35.20 15.48
N TYR A 499 -37.94 -33.93 15.33
CA TYR A 499 -37.38 -33.42 14.08
C TYR A 499 -35.95 -33.91 13.83
N VAL A 500 -35.19 -34.14 14.90
CA VAL A 500 -33.87 -34.79 14.81
C VAL A 500 -33.99 -36.21 14.24
N ASP A 501 -35.07 -36.94 14.57
CA ASP A 501 -35.30 -38.29 14.06
C ASP A 501 -35.50 -38.30 12.54
N VAL A 502 -36.19 -37.30 11.97
CA VAL A 502 -36.38 -37.15 10.51
C VAL A 502 -35.03 -37.03 9.79
N VAL A 503 -34.12 -36.21 10.32
CA VAL A 503 -32.76 -36.07 9.78
C VAL A 503 -32.02 -37.41 9.85
N ILE A 504 -32.04 -38.08 11.01
CA ILE A 504 -31.40 -39.39 11.21
C ILE A 504 -31.96 -40.45 10.26
N GLU A 505 -33.26 -40.48 10.02
CA GLU A 505 -33.89 -41.41 9.08
C GLU A 505 -33.40 -41.21 7.64
N HIS A 506 -33.21 -39.96 7.21
CA HIS A 506 -32.62 -39.69 5.90
C HIS A 506 -31.14 -40.12 5.83
N LEU A 507 -30.37 -39.92 6.90
CA LEU A 507 -28.99 -40.40 6.98
C LEU A 507 -28.90 -41.93 6.93
N LYS A 508 -29.81 -42.65 7.61
CA LYS A 508 -29.88 -44.13 7.60
C LYS A 508 -30.29 -44.73 6.25
N LYS A 509 -30.95 -43.95 5.39
CA LYS A 509 -31.35 -44.38 4.04
C LYS A 509 -30.23 -44.27 2.99
N ARG A 510 -29.04 -43.83 3.40
CA ARG A 510 -27.86 -43.73 2.53
C ARG A 510 -27.27 -45.12 2.26
N GLY A 511 -26.51 -45.23 1.17
CA GLY A 511 -25.83 -46.48 0.80
C GLY A 511 -24.57 -46.79 1.62
N ASN A 512 -24.16 -45.88 2.52
CA ASN A 512 -23.01 -46.02 3.40
C ASN A 512 -23.42 -45.90 4.87
N ASP A 513 -22.67 -46.54 5.78
CA ASP A 513 -22.90 -46.46 7.22
C ASP A 513 -22.47 -45.09 7.76
N VAL A 514 -23.44 -44.22 8.03
CA VAL A 514 -23.19 -42.89 8.59
C VAL A 514 -23.19 -42.93 10.12
N ALA A 515 -22.04 -42.62 10.73
CA ALA A 515 -21.95 -42.36 12.16
C ALA A 515 -22.49 -40.96 12.46
N TYR A 516 -23.29 -40.80 13.52
CA TYR A 516 -23.79 -39.49 13.92
C TYR A 516 -23.71 -39.25 15.42
N GLN A 517 -23.53 -37.99 15.80
CA GLN A 517 -23.59 -37.50 17.18
C GLN A 517 -24.51 -36.27 17.25
N VAL A 518 -25.35 -36.20 18.28
CA VAL A 518 -26.28 -35.09 18.48
C VAL A 518 -25.80 -34.23 19.66
N PHE A 519 -25.71 -32.92 19.43
CA PHE A 519 -25.52 -31.89 20.45
C PHE A 519 -26.81 -31.05 20.53
N ALA A 520 -27.59 -31.27 21.59
CA ALA A 520 -28.91 -30.67 21.78
C ALA A 520 -28.94 -29.58 22.86
N ASP A 521 -27.77 -29.12 23.32
CA ASP A 521 -27.65 -28.20 24.47
C ASP A 521 -27.67 -26.72 24.07
N VAL A 522 -28.08 -26.37 22.84
CA VAL A 522 -28.05 -24.97 22.40
C VAL A 522 -29.16 -24.15 23.07
N GLU A 523 -28.77 -23.13 23.83
CA GLU A 523 -29.66 -22.15 24.44
C GLU A 523 -30.08 -21.05 23.46
N PRO A 524 -31.24 -20.38 23.69
CA PRO A 524 -31.53 -19.11 23.03
C PRO A 524 -30.40 -18.09 23.29
N ASP A 525 -30.01 -17.33 22.26
CA ASP A 525 -28.89 -16.37 22.31
C ASP A 525 -27.55 -17.01 22.73
N PRO A 526 -27.02 -17.96 21.93
CA PRO A 526 -25.98 -18.88 22.35
C PRO A 526 -24.70 -18.17 22.79
N SER A 527 -24.07 -18.70 23.83
CA SER A 527 -22.82 -18.19 24.37
C SER A 527 -21.58 -18.76 23.69
N ASP A 528 -20.48 -18.04 23.81
CA ASP A 528 -19.14 -18.52 23.45
C ASP A 528 -18.78 -19.83 24.20
N VAL A 529 -19.21 -19.98 25.45
CA VAL A 529 -19.06 -21.23 26.23
C VAL A 529 -19.71 -22.42 25.53
N THR A 530 -20.95 -22.29 25.07
CA THR A 530 -21.65 -23.36 24.33
C THR A 530 -20.96 -23.67 23.02
N VAL A 531 -20.49 -22.64 22.31
CA VAL A 531 -19.71 -22.79 21.06
C VAL A 531 -18.43 -23.60 21.30
N TYR A 532 -17.63 -23.25 22.32
CA TYR A 532 -16.38 -23.98 22.61
C TYR A 532 -16.64 -25.42 23.06
N LYS A 533 -17.70 -25.66 23.85
CA LYS A 533 -18.11 -27.01 24.26
C LYS A 533 -18.44 -27.89 23.03
N GLY A 534 -19.23 -27.36 22.10
CA GLY A 534 -19.57 -28.08 20.86
C GLY A 534 -18.35 -28.32 19.98
N ALA A 535 -17.47 -27.33 19.82
CA ALA A 535 -16.24 -27.47 19.04
C ALA A 535 -15.28 -28.54 19.60
N GLU A 536 -15.14 -28.65 20.92
CA GLU A 536 -14.29 -29.69 21.53
C GLU A 536 -14.89 -31.09 21.32
N LEU A 537 -16.22 -31.25 21.39
CA LEU A 537 -16.88 -32.51 21.04
C LEU A 537 -16.69 -32.86 19.55
N MET A 538 -16.74 -31.88 18.65
CA MET A 538 -16.44 -32.08 17.23
C MET A 538 -14.98 -32.49 17.00
N LYS A 539 -14.04 -31.99 17.79
CA LYS A 539 -12.62 -32.36 17.69
C LYS A 539 -12.38 -33.83 18.02
N ASP A 540 -13.09 -34.36 19.00
CA ASP A 540 -13.05 -35.80 19.35
C ASP A 540 -13.80 -36.65 18.32
N PHE A 541 -15.00 -36.22 17.93
CA PHE A 541 -15.83 -36.95 16.97
C PHE A 541 -15.31 -36.86 15.52
N LYS A 542 -14.59 -35.81 15.16
CA LYS A 542 -14.07 -35.52 13.81
C LYS A 542 -15.16 -35.68 12.72
N PRO A 543 -16.23 -34.87 12.76
CA PRO A 543 -17.25 -34.91 11.71
C PRO A 543 -16.70 -34.41 10.38
N ASP A 544 -17.18 -35.00 9.28
CA ASP A 544 -17.02 -34.44 7.93
C ASP A 544 -18.23 -33.58 7.51
N THR A 545 -19.32 -33.63 8.28
CA THR A 545 -20.55 -32.91 8.02
C THR A 545 -21.15 -32.41 9.33
N ILE A 546 -21.46 -31.13 9.41
CA ILE A 546 -22.18 -30.50 10.52
C ILE A 546 -23.58 -30.15 10.00
N ILE A 547 -24.62 -30.62 10.69
CA ILE A 547 -26.02 -30.28 10.38
C ILE A 547 -26.56 -29.42 11.51
N ALA A 548 -26.82 -28.15 11.23
CA ALA A 548 -27.56 -27.27 12.13
C ALA A 548 -29.06 -27.41 11.85
N LEU A 549 -29.80 -27.97 12.82
CA LEU A 549 -31.26 -28.11 12.77
C LEU A 549 -31.86 -27.27 13.89
N GLY A 550 -32.54 -26.18 13.56
CA GLY A 550 -33.19 -25.34 14.57
C GLY A 550 -33.49 -23.92 14.09
N GLY A 551 -33.83 -23.03 15.03
CA GLY A 551 -33.93 -21.59 14.77
C GLY A 551 -32.55 -20.92 14.64
N GLY A 552 -32.53 -19.58 14.57
CA GLY A 552 -31.30 -18.79 14.45
C GLY A 552 -30.24 -19.10 15.50
N SER A 553 -30.64 -19.29 16.76
CA SER A 553 -29.71 -19.64 17.84
C SER A 553 -28.96 -20.96 17.60
N ALA A 554 -29.64 -22.00 17.13
CA ALA A 554 -29.01 -23.28 16.79
C ALA A 554 -28.00 -23.14 15.64
N MET A 555 -28.38 -22.40 14.59
CA MET A 555 -27.52 -22.18 13.43
C MET A 555 -26.32 -21.30 13.74
N ASP A 556 -26.49 -20.24 14.53
CA ASP A 556 -25.42 -19.33 14.91
C ASP A 556 -24.39 -20.04 15.82
N ALA A 557 -24.87 -20.82 16.79
CA ALA A 557 -24.01 -21.67 17.62
C ALA A 557 -23.23 -22.66 16.77
N ALA A 558 -23.89 -23.33 15.82
CA ALA A 558 -23.26 -24.29 14.93
C ALA A 558 -22.19 -23.65 14.03
N LYS A 559 -22.42 -22.44 13.50
CA LYS A 559 -21.41 -21.68 12.73
C LYS A 559 -20.18 -21.36 13.57
N GLY A 560 -20.38 -20.95 14.83
CA GLY A 560 -19.30 -20.76 15.78
C GLY A 560 -18.53 -22.05 16.06
N MET A 561 -19.24 -23.16 16.31
CA MET A 561 -18.63 -24.48 16.54
C MET A 561 -17.82 -24.94 15.33
N TRP A 562 -18.36 -24.77 14.11
CA TRP A 562 -17.68 -25.08 12.86
C TRP A 562 -16.38 -24.31 12.70
N LEU A 563 -16.41 -22.99 12.93
CA LEU A 563 -15.22 -22.13 12.86
C LEU A 563 -14.12 -22.60 13.81
N PHE A 564 -14.43 -22.82 15.08
CA PHE A 564 -13.44 -23.24 16.07
C PHE A 564 -13.03 -24.71 15.95
N TYR A 565 -13.87 -25.56 15.35
CA TYR A 565 -13.49 -26.93 14.98
C TYR A 565 -12.47 -26.94 13.83
N GLU A 566 -12.68 -26.14 12.78
CA GLU A 566 -11.74 -26.01 11.66
C GLU A 566 -10.44 -25.32 12.11
N HIS A 567 -10.57 -24.23 12.87
CA HIS A 567 -9.48 -23.35 13.29
C HIS A 567 -9.53 -23.04 14.80
N PRO A 568 -9.06 -23.95 15.67
CA PRO A 568 -9.02 -23.74 17.11
C PRO A 568 -8.18 -22.53 17.55
N GLU A 569 -7.24 -22.10 16.71
CA GLU A 569 -6.36 -20.95 16.93
C GLU A 569 -7.03 -19.59 16.63
N ALA A 570 -8.24 -19.58 16.07
CA ALA A 570 -8.94 -18.35 15.73
C ALA A 570 -9.20 -17.48 16.97
N SER A 571 -9.09 -16.16 16.83
CA SER A 571 -9.26 -15.22 17.95
C SER A 571 -10.65 -14.62 17.96
N PHE A 572 -11.46 -14.92 18.98
CA PHE A 572 -12.77 -14.27 19.16
C PHE A 572 -12.68 -12.74 19.20
N PHE A 573 -11.61 -12.20 19.80
CA PHE A 573 -11.33 -10.76 19.78
C PHE A 573 -11.17 -10.22 18.35
N GLY A 574 -10.45 -10.92 17.47
CA GLY A 574 -10.31 -10.54 16.06
C GLY A 574 -11.62 -10.68 15.28
N LEU A 575 -12.34 -11.79 15.49
CA LEU A 575 -13.58 -12.13 14.80
C LEU A 575 -14.69 -11.09 15.02
N LYS A 576 -14.77 -10.52 16.24
CA LYS A 576 -15.79 -9.52 16.64
C LYS A 576 -15.51 -8.08 16.20
N GLN A 577 -14.36 -7.81 15.57
CA GLN A 577 -14.02 -6.44 15.14
C GLN A 577 -14.89 -5.96 13.99
N LYS A 578 -15.27 -4.67 14.05
CA LYS A 578 -16.11 -3.99 13.07
C LYS A 578 -15.42 -3.72 11.74
N PHE A 579 -16.23 -3.40 10.75
CA PHE A 579 -15.78 -2.96 9.44
C PHE A 579 -16.75 -1.97 8.80
N LEU A 580 -16.25 -1.18 7.84
CA LEU A 580 -17.08 -0.41 6.92
C LEU A 580 -17.30 -1.15 5.59
N ASP A 581 -16.33 -2.00 5.21
CA ASP A 581 -16.40 -2.90 4.07
C ASP A 581 -15.93 -4.27 4.57
N ILE A 582 -16.80 -5.28 4.49
CA ILE A 582 -16.54 -6.66 4.94
C ILE A 582 -15.29 -7.30 4.29
N ARG A 583 -14.77 -6.70 3.21
CA ARG A 583 -13.52 -7.14 2.54
C ARG A 583 -12.26 -6.47 3.06
N LYS A 584 -12.39 -5.30 3.68
CA LYS A 584 -11.28 -4.48 4.17
C LYS A 584 -11.22 -4.56 5.69
N ARG A 585 -11.06 -5.78 6.19
CA ARG A 585 -10.99 -6.06 7.62
C ARG A 585 -9.56 -6.08 8.11
N THR A 586 -9.35 -5.60 9.33
CA THR A 586 -8.07 -5.73 10.03
C THR A 586 -7.79 -7.18 10.42
N PHE A 587 -8.83 -7.97 10.68
CA PHE A 587 -8.75 -9.39 10.95
C PHE A 587 -9.41 -10.18 9.82
N LYS A 588 -8.69 -11.14 9.25
CA LYS A 588 -9.18 -12.01 8.17
C LYS A 588 -9.64 -13.33 8.75
N TYR A 589 -10.87 -13.75 8.44
CA TYR A 589 -11.35 -15.06 8.85
C TYR A 589 -10.55 -16.15 8.11
N PRO A 590 -10.23 -17.28 8.79
CA PRO A 590 -9.63 -18.40 8.12
C PRO A 590 -10.63 -19.05 7.15
N LYS A 591 -10.13 -19.76 6.14
CA LYS A 591 -10.96 -20.41 5.15
C LYS A 591 -11.66 -21.62 5.76
N LEU A 592 -12.99 -21.69 5.70
CA LEU A 592 -13.76 -22.83 6.21
C LEU A 592 -14.08 -23.87 5.12
N GLY A 593 -14.62 -25.02 5.53
CA GLY A 593 -15.02 -26.13 4.66
C GLY A 593 -13.88 -27.10 4.33
N GLY A 594 -12.76 -27.02 5.05
CA GLY A 594 -11.61 -27.91 4.89
C GLY A 594 -11.76 -29.23 5.64
N LYS A 595 -12.40 -29.21 6.83
CA LYS A 595 -12.62 -30.40 7.65
C LYS A 595 -14.05 -30.92 7.56
N ALA A 596 -15.03 -30.02 7.55
CA ALA A 596 -16.43 -30.40 7.52
C ALA A 596 -17.26 -29.49 6.61
N LYS A 597 -18.28 -30.07 5.97
CA LYS A 597 -19.33 -29.32 5.27
C LYS A 597 -20.38 -28.84 6.27
N PHE A 598 -20.94 -27.66 6.04
CA PHE A 598 -21.98 -27.09 6.89
C PHE A 598 -23.34 -27.09 6.20
N VAL A 599 -24.31 -27.79 6.80
CA VAL A 599 -25.71 -27.85 6.33
C VAL A 599 -26.60 -27.14 7.33
N ALA A 600 -27.41 -26.19 6.86
CA ALA A 600 -28.37 -25.45 7.68
C ALA A 600 -29.81 -25.79 7.31
N ILE A 601 -30.61 -26.17 8.31
CA ILE A 601 -32.02 -26.54 8.19
C ILE A 601 -32.83 -25.71 9.20
N PRO A 602 -33.46 -24.61 8.76
CA PRO A 602 -34.22 -23.74 9.65
C PRO A 602 -35.53 -24.41 10.09
N THR A 603 -35.90 -24.24 11.36
CA THR A 603 -37.18 -24.71 11.93
C THR A 603 -38.11 -23.58 12.36
N THR A 604 -37.70 -22.33 12.10
CA THR A 604 -38.50 -21.12 12.27
C THR A 604 -38.37 -20.22 11.05
N SER A 605 -39.43 -19.45 10.75
CA SER A 605 -39.46 -18.51 9.62
C SER A 605 -39.24 -17.09 10.10
N GLY A 606 -37.98 -16.72 10.34
CA GLY A 606 -37.61 -15.40 10.88
C GLY A 606 -36.20 -14.94 10.51
N THR A 607 -35.21 -15.76 10.82
CA THR A 607 -33.80 -15.29 10.86
C THR A 607 -33.08 -15.33 9.52
N GLY A 608 -33.44 -16.23 8.60
CA GLY A 608 -32.67 -16.46 7.37
C GLY A 608 -31.22 -16.92 7.61
N SER A 609 -30.86 -17.40 8.82
CA SER A 609 -29.48 -17.77 9.17
C SER A 609 -28.94 -18.91 8.28
N GLU A 610 -29.82 -19.71 7.68
CA GLU A 610 -29.46 -20.78 6.75
C GLU A 610 -28.83 -20.32 5.44
N VAL A 611 -28.99 -19.04 5.07
CA VAL A 611 -28.45 -18.45 3.83
C VAL A 611 -27.51 -17.27 4.06
N THR A 612 -27.20 -16.95 5.31
CA THR A 612 -26.43 -15.75 5.65
C THR A 612 -25.04 -16.05 6.20
N PRO A 613 -24.08 -15.12 6.01
CA PRO A 613 -22.73 -15.20 6.55
C PRO A 613 -22.62 -14.68 8.00
N PHE A 614 -23.72 -14.65 8.75
CA PHE A 614 -23.78 -14.04 10.08
C PHE A 614 -24.00 -15.08 11.17
N ALA A 615 -23.43 -14.82 12.34
CA ALA A 615 -23.73 -15.55 13.57
C ALA A 615 -23.69 -14.59 14.76
N VAL A 616 -24.69 -14.63 15.64
CA VAL A 616 -24.71 -13.81 16.87
C VAL A 616 -24.29 -14.68 18.05
N ILE A 617 -23.13 -14.36 18.64
CA ILE A 617 -22.59 -15.09 19.79
C ILE A 617 -22.49 -14.14 21.00
N THR A 618 -22.98 -14.61 22.14
CA THR A 618 -22.89 -13.89 23.41
C THR A 618 -21.55 -14.16 24.08
N ASP A 619 -20.77 -13.10 24.32
CA ASP A 619 -19.60 -13.11 25.19
C ASP A 619 -20.08 -13.23 26.64
N LYS A 620 -19.99 -14.42 27.24
CA LYS A 620 -20.57 -14.71 28.54
C LYS A 620 -19.90 -13.93 29.67
N GLU A 621 -18.60 -13.68 29.55
CA GLU A 621 -17.80 -12.95 30.55
C GLU A 621 -18.25 -11.49 30.64
N ASN A 622 -18.46 -10.84 29.49
CA ASN A 622 -18.82 -9.42 29.44
C ASN A 622 -20.33 -9.17 29.32
N ASN A 623 -21.12 -10.22 29.10
CA ASN A 623 -22.56 -10.17 28.82
C ASN A 623 -22.90 -9.27 27.61
N ILE A 624 -22.10 -9.38 26.53
CA ILE A 624 -22.25 -8.59 25.30
C ILE A 624 -22.50 -9.53 24.12
N LYS A 625 -23.54 -9.26 23.32
CA LYS A 625 -23.79 -9.95 22.06
C LYS A 625 -22.95 -9.35 20.94
N TYR A 626 -22.18 -10.19 20.24
CA TYR A 626 -21.37 -9.79 19.09
C TYR A 626 -21.89 -10.45 17.81
N PRO A 627 -22.24 -9.65 16.78
CA PRO A 627 -22.47 -10.19 15.45
C PRO A 627 -21.12 -10.52 14.81
N LEU A 628 -20.87 -11.82 14.59
CA LEU A 628 -19.81 -12.32 13.73
C LEU A 628 -20.31 -12.28 12.29
N ALA A 629 -19.52 -11.69 11.41
CA ALA A 629 -19.92 -11.42 10.04
C ALA A 629 -18.76 -11.63 9.08
N ASP A 630 -18.75 -12.77 8.38
CA ASP A 630 -17.79 -13.06 7.31
C ASP A 630 -18.36 -14.11 6.35
N TYR A 631 -18.10 -13.99 5.06
CA TYR A 631 -18.62 -14.92 4.07
C TYR A 631 -18.08 -16.35 4.23
N GLU A 632 -16.98 -16.53 4.95
CA GLU A 632 -16.52 -17.87 5.35
C GLU A 632 -17.55 -18.61 6.24
N LEU A 633 -18.43 -17.90 6.94
CA LEU A 633 -19.52 -18.49 7.75
C LEU A 633 -20.78 -18.85 6.93
N THR A 634 -20.75 -18.68 5.60
CA THR A 634 -21.88 -19.03 4.74
C THR A 634 -22.04 -20.55 4.69
N PRO A 635 -23.23 -21.12 4.94
CA PRO A 635 -23.46 -22.56 4.81
C PRO A 635 -23.11 -23.12 3.42
N ASP A 636 -22.64 -24.36 3.36
CA ASP A 636 -22.43 -25.08 2.09
C ASP A 636 -23.77 -25.52 1.47
N VAL A 637 -24.74 -25.85 2.32
CA VAL A 637 -26.08 -26.29 1.91
C VAL A 637 -27.13 -25.67 2.83
N ALA A 638 -28.15 -25.05 2.24
CA ALA A 638 -29.37 -24.66 2.93
C ALA A 638 -30.53 -25.58 2.52
N ILE A 639 -31.33 -26.05 3.47
CA ILE A 639 -32.52 -26.89 3.21
C ILE A 639 -33.73 -26.26 3.91
N VAL A 640 -34.52 -25.49 3.14
CA VAL A 640 -35.70 -24.75 3.56
C VAL A 640 -36.94 -25.65 3.47
N ASP A 641 -37.08 -26.56 4.43
CA ASP A 641 -38.12 -27.60 4.44
C ASP A 641 -39.32 -27.21 5.33
N ALA A 642 -40.45 -26.90 4.70
CA ALA A 642 -41.64 -26.41 5.39
C ALA A 642 -42.27 -27.41 6.38
N GLN A 643 -41.86 -28.69 6.40
CA GLN A 643 -42.36 -29.63 7.40
C GLN A 643 -42.00 -29.21 8.84
N TYR A 644 -40.88 -28.52 9.05
CA TYR A 644 -40.39 -28.17 10.38
C TYR A 644 -41.07 -26.95 11.01
N VAL A 645 -41.82 -26.16 10.22
CA VAL A 645 -42.47 -24.94 10.73
C VAL A 645 -43.94 -25.17 11.11
N THR A 646 -44.47 -26.39 10.98
CA THR A 646 -45.89 -26.69 11.20
C THR A 646 -46.32 -26.66 12.67
N THR A 647 -45.39 -26.86 13.62
CA THR A 647 -45.68 -26.89 15.07
C THR A 647 -45.41 -25.57 15.78
N VAL A 648 -44.92 -24.55 15.07
CA VAL A 648 -44.54 -23.26 15.66
C VAL A 648 -45.79 -22.54 16.24
N PRO A 649 -45.77 -22.09 17.51
CA PRO A 649 -46.87 -21.36 18.14
C PRO A 649 -47.16 -20.01 17.47
N ALA A 650 -48.44 -19.60 17.46
CA ALA A 650 -48.90 -18.38 16.79
C ALA A 650 -48.13 -17.11 17.18
N HIS A 651 -47.83 -16.91 18.46
CA HIS A 651 -47.09 -15.72 18.92
C HIS A 651 -45.64 -15.69 18.42
N ILE A 652 -44.99 -16.86 18.29
CA ILE A 652 -43.64 -16.96 17.72
C ILE A 652 -43.72 -16.69 16.21
N THR A 653 -44.70 -17.27 15.52
CA THR A 653 -44.93 -17.03 14.08
C THR A 653 -45.16 -15.54 13.79
N ALA A 654 -45.89 -14.83 14.65
CA ALA A 654 -46.13 -13.39 14.52
C ALA A 654 -44.83 -12.59 14.68
N ASP A 655 -44.09 -12.84 15.77
CA ASP A 655 -42.85 -12.13 16.06
C ASP A 655 -41.82 -12.38 14.94
N THR A 656 -41.60 -13.64 14.53
CA THR A 656 -40.63 -13.98 13.48
C THR A 656 -41.06 -13.52 12.10
N GLY A 657 -42.35 -13.52 11.78
CA GLY A 657 -42.86 -13.02 10.50
C GLY A 657 -42.69 -11.52 10.32
N MET A 658 -42.87 -10.73 11.38
CA MET A 658 -42.58 -9.29 11.36
C MET A 658 -41.07 -9.03 11.26
N ASP A 659 -40.24 -9.92 11.80
CA ASP A 659 -38.78 -9.87 11.63
C ASP A 659 -38.38 -10.02 10.15
N VAL A 660 -39.00 -10.97 9.44
CA VAL A 660 -38.81 -11.14 7.98
C VAL A 660 -39.13 -9.85 7.22
N LEU A 661 -40.23 -9.16 7.58
CA LEU A 661 -40.59 -7.88 6.96
C LEU A 661 -39.52 -6.81 7.21
N THR A 662 -39.00 -6.77 8.44
CA THR A 662 -37.91 -5.87 8.83
C THR A 662 -36.67 -6.13 7.97
N HIS A 663 -36.24 -7.39 7.89
CA HIS A 663 -35.10 -7.80 7.08
C HIS A 663 -35.24 -7.37 5.62
N ALA A 664 -36.41 -7.61 5.03
CA ALA A 664 -36.68 -7.31 3.64
C ALA A 664 -36.70 -5.79 3.37
N ILE A 665 -37.33 -5.00 4.25
CA ILE A 665 -37.37 -3.53 4.10
C ILE A 665 -35.98 -2.91 4.31
N GLU A 666 -35.26 -3.29 5.37
CA GLU A 666 -33.94 -2.70 5.64
C GLU A 666 -32.91 -3.05 4.57
N SER A 667 -32.90 -4.29 4.08
CA SER A 667 -32.02 -4.69 2.97
C SER A 667 -32.35 -3.98 1.66
N TYR A 668 -33.60 -3.58 1.45
CA TYR A 668 -34.03 -2.82 0.27
C TYR A 668 -33.50 -1.38 0.27
N VAL A 669 -33.59 -0.71 1.43
CA VAL A 669 -33.19 0.70 1.60
C VAL A 669 -31.73 0.89 2.03
N SER A 670 -31.03 -0.20 2.33
CA SER A 670 -29.63 -0.17 2.78
C SER A 670 -28.72 0.60 1.81
N VAL A 671 -27.67 1.22 2.38
CA VAL A 671 -26.59 1.84 1.61
C VAL A 671 -25.81 0.82 0.77
N MET A 672 -25.92 -0.47 1.08
CA MET A 672 -25.30 -1.59 0.36
C MET A 672 -26.28 -2.31 -0.59
N ALA A 673 -27.53 -1.86 -0.69
CA ALA A 673 -28.51 -2.45 -1.58
C ALA A 673 -28.03 -2.44 -3.05
N SER A 674 -28.35 -3.50 -3.78
CA SER A 674 -28.09 -3.67 -5.21
C SER A 674 -29.36 -4.13 -5.92
N ASP A 675 -29.33 -4.16 -7.25
CA ASP A 675 -30.48 -4.65 -8.03
C ASP A 675 -30.79 -6.12 -7.70
N TYR A 676 -29.78 -6.93 -7.38
CA TYR A 676 -29.93 -8.32 -6.94
C TYR A 676 -30.64 -8.43 -5.60
N THR A 677 -30.21 -7.65 -4.59
CA THR A 677 -30.81 -7.73 -3.25
C THR A 677 -32.21 -7.13 -3.25
N ARG A 678 -32.45 -6.05 -3.99
CA ARG A 678 -33.76 -5.40 -4.08
C ARG A 678 -34.86 -6.29 -4.67
N GLY A 679 -34.53 -7.10 -5.68
CA GLY A 679 -35.46 -8.08 -6.23
C GLY A 679 -35.89 -9.14 -5.22
N LEU A 680 -34.95 -9.60 -4.38
CA LEU A 680 -35.25 -10.56 -3.32
C LEU A 680 -36.04 -9.93 -2.17
N SER A 681 -35.64 -8.73 -1.74
CA SER A 681 -36.34 -7.96 -0.72
C SER A 681 -37.80 -7.71 -1.09
N ILE A 682 -38.09 -7.25 -2.31
CA ILE A 682 -39.46 -6.92 -2.69
C ILE A 682 -40.35 -8.17 -2.74
N ARG A 683 -39.82 -9.30 -3.24
CA ARG A 683 -40.56 -10.57 -3.25
C ARG A 683 -40.83 -11.09 -1.83
N ALA A 684 -39.88 -10.92 -0.91
CA ALA A 684 -40.10 -11.25 0.49
C ALA A 684 -41.21 -10.38 1.09
N ILE A 685 -41.21 -9.06 0.83
CA ILE A 685 -42.25 -8.13 1.32
C ILE A 685 -43.64 -8.56 0.82
N GLU A 686 -43.79 -8.86 -0.48
CA GLU A 686 -45.05 -9.37 -1.06
C GLU A 686 -45.55 -10.61 -0.31
N LEU A 687 -44.69 -11.63 -0.17
CA LEU A 687 -45.05 -12.88 0.49
C LEU A 687 -45.47 -12.65 1.94
N VAL A 688 -44.81 -11.75 2.67
CA VAL A 688 -45.19 -11.44 4.06
C VAL A 688 -46.58 -10.83 4.13
N PHE A 689 -46.88 -9.81 3.32
CA PHE A 689 -48.19 -9.16 3.34
C PHE A 689 -49.33 -10.10 2.90
N GLU A 690 -49.04 -11.01 1.96
CA GLU A 690 -49.99 -12.02 1.47
C GLU A 690 -50.29 -13.12 2.51
N ASN A 691 -49.28 -13.59 3.26
CA ASN A 691 -49.37 -14.88 3.97
C ASN A 691 -49.26 -14.80 5.49
N LEU A 692 -48.71 -13.73 6.08
CA LEU A 692 -48.42 -13.73 7.51
C LEU A 692 -49.69 -13.87 8.38
N ARG A 693 -50.80 -13.24 7.98
CA ARG A 693 -52.07 -13.30 8.73
C ARG A 693 -52.59 -14.72 8.86
N GLU A 694 -52.72 -15.44 7.75
CA GLU A 694 -53.20 -16.83 7.75
C GLU A 694 -52.22 -17.76 8.48
N SER A 695 -50.91 -17.57 8.29
CA SER A 695 -49.89 -18.34 8.99
C SER A 695 -50.01 -18.24 10.53
N VAL A 696 -50.40 -17.08 11.06
CA VAL A 696 -50.58 -16.83 12.49
C VAL A 696 -51.96 -17.23 13.00
N LEU A 697 -53.03 -16.76 12.33
CA LEU A 697 -54.40 -16.85 12.85
C LEU A 697 -55.00 -18.24 12.69
N THR A 698 -54.74 -18.88 11.55
CA THR A 698 -55.30 -20.19 11.21
C THR A 698 -54.25 -21.29 11.23
N GLY A 699 -52.96 -20.93 11.18
CA GLY A 699 -51.88 -21.89 11.09
C GLY A 699 -51.82 -22.58 9.73
N ASP A 700 -52.33 -21.93 8.68
CA ASP A 700 -52.45 -22.50 7.35
C ASP A 700 -51.10 -23.05 6.82
N PRO A 701 -51.04 -24.32 6.37
CA PRO A 701 -49.78 -24.93 5.92
C PRO A 701 -49.13 -24.23 4.73
N ASP A 702 -49.93 -23.77 3.76
CA ASP A 702 -49.40 -23.12 2.55
C ASP A 702 -48.85 -21.73 2.91
N ALA A 703 -49.57 -20.98 3.75
CA ALA A 703 -49.10 -19.71 4.29
C ALA A 703 -47.80 -19.85 5.10
N ARG A 704 -47.67 -20.93 5.91
CA ARG A 704 -46.43 -21.24 6.66
C ARG A 704 -45.26 -21.52 5.73
N GLU A 705 -45.47 -22.29 4.66
CA GLU A 705 -44.46 -22.54 3.64
C GLU A 705 -44.04 -21.24 2.94
N LYS A 706 -44.99 -20.40 2.53
CA LYS A 706 -44.69 -19.11 1.88
C LYS A 706 -43.92 -18.16 2.81
N MET A 707 -44.26 -18.12 4.10
CA MET A 707 -43.48 -17.38 5.10
C MET A 707 -42.07 -17.93 5.30
N HIS A 708 -41.90 -19.26 5.20
CA HIS A 708 -40.59 -19.90 5.27
C HIS A 708 -39.70 -19.48 4.09
N ASN A 709 -40.26 -19.49 2.88
CA ASN A 709 -39.60 -18.97 1.68
C ASN A 709 -39.31 -17.46 1.77
N ALA A 710 -40.24 -16.67 2.32
CA ALA A 710 -40.03 -15.23 2.53
C ALA A 710 -38.85 -14.96 3.47
N SER A 711 -38.70 -15.75 4.54
CA SER A 711 -37.57 -15.66 5.46
C SER A 711 -36.24 -15.94 4.75
N ALA A 712 -36.18 -17.01 3.94
CA ALA A 712 -34.98 -17.34 3.18
C ALA A 712 -34.65 -16.24 2.14
N LEU A 713 -35.65 -15.73 1.40
CA LEU A 713 -35.45 -14.64 0.43
C LEU A 713 -34.93 -13.36 1.09
N ALA A 714 -35.52 -12.96 2.23
CA ALA A 714 -35.03 -11.84 3.00
C ALA A 714 -33.59 -12.08 3.49
N GLY A 715 -33.30 -13.30 3.97
CA GLY A 715 -31.97 -13.80 4.31
C GLY A 715 -30.95 -13.59 3.19
N MET A 716 -31.28 -14.04 1.97
CA MET A 716 -30.42 -13.89 0.81
C MET A 716 -30.15 -12.41 0.46
N ALA A 717 -31.15 -11.55 0.64
CA ALA A 717 -31.01 -10.11 0.44
C ALA A 717 -30.07 -9.49 1.47
N PHE A 718 -30.34 -9.64 2.78
CA PHE A 718 -29.55 -8.99 3.82
C PHE A 718 -28.18 -9.64 4.05
N ALA A 719 -27.96 -10.88 3.61
CA ALA A 719 -26.62 -11.48 3.51
C ALA A 719 -25.64 -10.62 2.68
N ASN A 720 -26.16 -9.81 1.76
CA ASN A 720 -25.36 -8.99 0.85
C ASN A 720 -25.64 -7.48 0.98
N ALA A 721 -26.83 -7.09 1.43
CA ALA A 721 -27.20 -5.69 1.68
C ALA A 721 -27.09 -5.28 3.16
N PHE A 722 -26.88 -6.21 4.09
CA PHE A 722 -26.90 -5.96 5.53
C PHE A 722 -28.24 -5.39 6.02
N LEU A 723 -28.30 -5.10 7.32
CA LEU A 723 -29.47 -4.57 8.02
C LEU A 723 -29.18 -3.17 8.56
N GLY A 724 -30.23 -2.44 8.93
CA GLY A 724 -30.15 -1.03 9.28
C GLY A 724 -30.30 -0.76 10.78
N ILE A 725 -30.72 0.47 11.12
CA ILE A 725 -30.85 0.88 12.52
C ILE A 725 -32.02 0.22 13.25
N ASN A 726 -33.01 -0.37 12.56
CA ASN A 726 -34.07 -1.10 13.23
C ASN A 726 -33.49 -2.27 14.02
N HIS A 727 -32.64 -3.07 13.37
CA HIS A 727 -31.89 -4.13 14.04
C HIS A 727 -30.94 -3.59 15.10
N SER A 728 -30.19 -2.51 14.80
CA SER A 728 -29.29 -1.91 15.80
C SER A 728 -30.01 -1.52 17.09
N LEU A 729 -31.22 -0.97 16.99
CA LEU A 729 -32.05 -0.59 18.13
C LEU A 729 -32.64 -1.84 18.80
N ALA A 730 -33.20 -2.77 18.03
CA ALA A 730 -33.78 -4.01 18.54
C ALA A 730 -32.77 -4.89 19.29
N HIS A 731 -31.52 -4.98 18.82
CA HIS A 731 -30.43 -5.71 19.48
C HIS A 731 -30.13 -5.23 20.89
N LYS A 732 -30.46 -3.98 21.23
CA LYS A 732 -30.16 -3.41 22.56
C LYS A 732 -31.39 -3.38 23.44
N ILE A 733 -32.54 -2.95 22.91
CA ILE A 733 -33.76 -2.83 23.72
C ILE A 733 -34.40 -4.18 24.06
N GLY A 734 -34.31 -5.18 23.18
CA GLY A 734 -34.87 -6.51 23.39
C GLY A 734 -34.30 -7.19 24.63
N PRO A 735 -32.97 -7.39 24.72
CA PRO A 735 -32.34 -7.97 25.91
C PRO A 735 -32.51 -7.15 27.19
N GLU A 736 -32.53 -5.82 27.09
CA GLU A 736 -32.66 -4.92 28.25
C GLU A 736 -34.02 -5.10 28.97
N PHE A 737 -35.09 -5.30 28.20
CA PHE A 737 -36.47 -5.38 28.73
C PHE A 737 -37.14 -6.74 28.50
N HIS A 738 -36.37 -7.76 28.11
CA HIS A 738 -36.88 -9.11 27.79
C HIS A 738 -38.00 -9.12 26.73
N ILE A 739 -37.89 -8.24 25.73
CA ILE A 739 -38.81 -8.20 24.59
C ILE A 739 -38.28 -9.15 23.51
N PRO A 740 -39.10 -10.09 22.98
CA PRO A 740 -38.71 -10.95 21.86
C PRO A 740 -38.19 -10.13 20.67
N HIS A 741 -37.14 -10.63 20.00
CA HIS A 741 -36.41 -9.86 18.98
C HIS A 741 -37.31 -9.35 17.84
N GLY A 742 -38.05 -10.25 17.20
CA GLY A 742 -38.96 -9.89 16.11
C GLY A 742 -40.06 -8.92 16.54
N ARG A 743 -40.50 -8.99 17.81
CA ARG A 743 -41.44 -8.04 18.39
C ARG A 743 -40.84 -6.65 18.58
N ALA A 744 -39.61 -6.58 19.11
CA ALA A 744 -38.89 -5.32 19.23
C ALA A 744 -38.69 -4.67 17.86
N ASN A 745 -38.33 -5.47 16.85
CA ASN A 745 -38.23 -5.02 15.46
C ASN A 745 -39.57 -4.50 14.92
N ALA A 746 -40.68 -5.20 15.17
CA ALA A 746 -42.02 -4.77 14.76
C ALA A 746 -42.41 -3.40 15.36
N ILE A 747 -42.18 -3.20 16.67
CA ILE A 747 -42.50 -1.95 17.38
C ILE A 747 -41.69 -0.77 16.83
N LEU A 748 -40.40 -0.97 16.52
CA LEU A 748 -39.50 0.09 16.09
C LEU A 748 -39.67 0.47 14.60
N MET A 749 -40.07 -0.46 13.75
CA MET A 749 -40.08 -0.31 12.29
C MET A 749 -40.87 0.92 11.79
N PRO A 750 -42.10 1.21 12.26
CA PRO A 750 -42.81 2.43 11.90
C PRO A 750 -42.02 3.72 12.16
N HIS A 751 -41.30 3.79 13.27
CA HIS A 751 -40.51 4.96 13.67
C HIS A 751 -39.23 5.07 12.85
N VAL A 752 -38.55 3.95 12.60
CA VAL A 752 -37.35 3.90 11.77
C VAL A 752 -37.64 4.27 10.32
N ILE A 753 -38.75 3.82 9.74
CA ILE A 753 -39.15 4.20 8.37
C ILE A 753 -39.40 5.70 8.28
N ARG A 754 -40.18 6.26 9.22
CA ARG A 754 -40.42 7.72 9.27
C ARG A 754 -39.12 8.50 9.39
N TYR A 755 -38.24 8.08 10.30
CA TYR A 755 -36.92 8.68 10.45
C TYR A 755 -36.13 8.61 9.15
N ASN A 756 -36.00 7.42 8.55
CA ASN A 756 -35.21 7.20 7.35
C ASN A 756 -35.78 7.88 6.10
N ALA A 757 -37.09 8.15 6.03
CA ALA A 757 -37.69 8.92 4.94
C ALA A 757 -37.34 10.43 5.00
N LEU A 758 -36.94 10.96 6.15
CA LEU A 758 -36.51 12.35 6.24
C LEU A 758 -35.10 12.54 5.66
N LYS A 759 -34.88 13.67 4.99
CA LYS A 759 -33.55 14.04 4.47
C LYS A 759 -32.49 14.00 5.59
N PRO A 760 -31.27 13.54 5.29
CA PRO A 760 -30.27 13.29 6.32
C PRO A 760 -29.69 14.59 6.88
N LYS A 761 -29.60 14.70 8.21
CA LYS A 761 -28.69 15.68 8.85
C LYS A 761 -27.23 15.30 8.61
N LYS A 762 -26.95 14.00 8.53
CA LYS A 762 -25.64 13.43 8.23
C LYS A 762 -25.75 12.31 7.19
N HIS A 763 -25.04 12.46 6.08
CA HIS A 763 -25.00 11.44 5.03
C HIS A 763 -24.18 10.23 5.47
N ALA A 764 -24.56 9.04 5.01
CA ALA A 764 -23.70 7.86 5.14
C ALA A 764 -22.36 8.10 4.44
N LEU A 765 -21.27 7.57 5.02
CA LEU A 765 -19.91 7.78 4.50
C LEU A 765 -19.62 7.01 3.22
N PHE A 766 -20.25 5.84 3.05
CA PHE A 766 -19.96 4.94 1.94
C PHE A 766 -21.23 4.38 1.27
N PRO A 767 -22.13 5.24 0.77
CA PRO A 767 -23.33 4.80 0.09
C PRO A 767 -23.06 4.37 -1.34
N ARG A 768 -23.78 3.35 -1.78
CA ARG A 768 -23.76 2.89 -3.18
C ARG A 768 -24.67 3.71 -4.09
N TYR A 769 -25.59 4.49 -3.51
CA TYR A 769 -26.37 5.48 -4.23
C TYR A 769 -25.55 6.76 -4.50
N GLU A 770 -25.94 7.50 -5.53
CA GLU A 770 -25.33 8.80 -5.83
C GLU A 770 -25.98 9.96 -5.10
N SER A 771 -27.30 9.90 -4.92
CA SER A 771 -28.12 10.84 -4.19
C SER A 771 -28.97 10.10 -3.16
N PHE A 772 -29.26 10.76 -2.04
CA PHE A 772 -30.10 10.19 -1.00
C PHE A 772 -31.53 9.99 -1.53
N ARG A 773 -32.06 8.76 -1.41
CA ARG A 773 -33.31 8.31 -2.04
C ARG A 773 -34.19 7.40 -1.16
N ALA A 774 -33.98 7.39 0.15
CA ALA A 774 -34.63 6.43 1.04
C ALA A 774 -36.16 6.61 1.09
N ASP A 775 -36.64 7.85 1.08
CA ASP A 775 -38.05 8.22 0.93
C ASP A 775 -38.67 7.65 -0.35
N GLU A 776 -38.00 7.83 -1.48
CA GLU A 776 -38.44 7.30 -2.76
C GLU A 776 -38.44 5.76 -2.77
N ASP A 777 -37.46 5.14 -2.11
CA ASP A 777 -37.35 3.70 -1.98
C ASP A 777 -38.51 3.11 -1.15
N TYR A 778 -38.85 3.71 0.00
CA TYR A 778 -40.02 3.29 0.78
C TYR A 778 -41.33 3.50 0.02
N ALA A 779 -41.51 4.65 -0.65
CA ALA A 779 -42.70 4.89 -1.47
C ALA A 779 -42.81 3.91 -2.65
N ARG A 780 -41.67 3.48 -3.21
CA ARG A 780 -41.63 2.47 -4.27
C ARG A 780 -42.12 1.10 -3.78
N ILE A 781 -41.83 0.72 -2.54
CA ILE A 781 -42.40 -0.51 -1.94
C ILE A 781 -43.93 -0.42 -1.99
N SER A 782 -44.52 0.66 -1.49
CA SER A 782 -45.99 0.87 -1.53
C SER A 782 -46.58 0.75 -2.92
N ARG A 783 -45.94 1.37 -3.93
CA ARG A 783 -46.40 1.28 -5.33
C ARG A 783 -46.39 -0.14 -5.87
N ILE A 784 -45.38 -0.93 -5.53
CA ILE A 784 -45.26 -2.32 -6.02
C ILE A 784 -46.28 -3.22 -5.34
N ILE A 785 -46.45 -3.10 -4.01
CA ILE A 785 -47.42 -3.90 -3.25
C ILE A 785 -48.88 -3.50 -3.56
N GLY A 786 -49.10 -2.28 -4.03
CA GLY A 786 -50.44 -1.76 -4.39
C GLY A 786 -51.10 -0.91 -3.30
N PHE A 787 -50.31 -0.37 -2.37
CA PHE A 787 -50.79 0.59 -1.38
C PHE A 787 -50.89 2.01 -1.98
N PRO A 788 -51.71 2.91 -1.40
CA PRO A 788 -51.79 4.31 -1.84
C PRO A 788 -50.41 4.99 -1.86
N ALA A 789 -50.00 5.54 -3.00
CA ALA A 789 -48.64 6.10 -3.18
C ALA A 789 -48.56 7.09 -4.36
N ALA A 790 -49.57 7.95 -4.50
CA ALA A 790 -49.61 8.97 -5.55
C ALA A 790 -48.47 9.99 -5.38
N THR A 791 -48.10 10.31 -4.14
CA THR A 791 -46.87 11.05 -3.82
C THR A 791 -45.88 10.19 -3.02
N THR A 792 -44.62 10.63 -2.91
CA THR A 792 -43.63 9.94 -2.09
C THR A 792 -44.02 9.95 -0.61
N GLU A 793 -44.53 11.08 -0.11
CA GLU A 793 -45.01 11.21 1.27
C GLU A 793 -46.19 10.28 1.56
N GLU A 794 -47.16 10.21 0.64
CA GLU A 794 -48.29 9.29 0.75
C GLU A 794 -47.82 7.83 0.74
N GLY A 795 -46.88 7.48 -0.14
CA GLY A 795 -46.30 6.14 -0.22
C GLY A 795 -45.57 5.73 1.07
N VAL A 796 -44.77 6.62 1.66
CA VAL A 796 -44.11 6.36 2.95
C VAL A 796 -45.16 6.16 4.05
N LYS A 797 -46.17 7.03 4.10
CA LYS A 797 -47.22 6.97 5.11
C LYS A 797 -48.03 5.67 5.01
N SER A 798 -48.45 5.28 3.81
CA SER A 798 -49.25 4.07 3.59
C SER A 798 -48.48 2.81 3.94
N LEU A 799 -47.17 2.74 3.63
CA LEU A 799 -46.33 1.62 4.06
C LEU A 799 -46.33 1.48 5.57
N VAL A 800 -46.12 2.58 6.28
CA VAL A 800 -46.11 2.59 7.75
C VAL A 800 -47.46 2.18 8.32
N ASP A 801 -48.57 2.70 7.78
CA ASP A 801 -49.92 2.37 8.23
C ASP A 801 -50.25 0.88 8.04
N GLU A 802 -49.88 0.29 6.89
CA GLU A 802 -50.11 -1.14 6.61
C GLU A 802 -49.21 -2.06 7.46
N ILE A 803 -47.98 -1.64 7.79
CA ILE A 803 -47.13 -2.36 8.75
C ILE A 803 -47.76 -2.37 10.15
N ILE A 804 -48.29 -1.23 10.60
CA ILE A 804 -48.96 -1.11 11.90
C ILE A 804 -50.19 -1.99 11.96
N LYS A 805 -51.00 -1.96 10.89
CA LYS A 805 -52.19 -2.80 10.76
C LYS A 805 -51.82 -4.29 10.78
N LEU A 806 -50.84 -4.71 9.99
CA LEU A 806 -50.36 -6.09 9.98
C LEU A 806 -49.91 -6.55 11.37
N GLY A 807 -49.10 -5.75 12.08
CA GLY A 807 -48.64 -6.06 13.43
C GLY A 807 -49.81 -6.24 14.43
N LYS A 808 -50.81 -5.36 14.37
CA LYS A 808 -52.03 -5.45 15.20
C LYS A 808 -52.88 -6.67 14.85
N ASP A 809 -53.04 -6.97 13.56
CA ASP A 809 -53.82 -8.12 13.07
C ASP A 809 -53.23 -9.47 13.56
N VAL A 810 -51.92 -9.55 13.73
CA VAL A 810 -51.22 -10.75 14.26
C VAL A 810 -51.03 -10.74 15.78
N GLY A 811 -51.66 -9.79 16.47
CA GLY A 811 -51.73 -9.77 17.93
C GLY A 811 -50.55 -9.11 18.64
N ILE A 812 -49.76 -8.27 17.96
CA ILE A 812 -48.65 -7.52 18.58
C ILE A 812 -49.16 -6.17 19.09
N ASP A 813 -48.93 -5.88 20.37
CA ASP A 813 -49.07 -4.52 20.91
C ASP A 813 -47.85 -3.68 20.48
N MET A 814 -48.09 -2.80 19.50
CA MET A 814 -47.08 -2.00 18.79
C MET A 814 -46.55 -0.81 19.62
N SER A 815 -46.22 -1.05 20.90
CA SER A 815 -45.69 -0.05 21.83
C SER A 815 -44.76 -0.70 22.85
N LEU A 816 -43.70 0.01 23.29
CA LEU A 816 -42.85 -0.50 24.39
C LEU A 816 -43.62 -0.56 25.72
N LYS A 817 -44.52 0.41 25.96
CA LYS A 817 -45.41 0.40 27.12
C LYS A 817 -46.27 -0.87 27.18
N GLY A 818 -46.76 -1.33 26.03
CA GLY A 818 -47.53 -2.57 25.87
C GLY A 818 -46.72 -3.84 26.18
N GLN A 819 -45.39 -3.75 26.21
CA GLN A 819 -44.49 -4.83 26.59
C GLN A 819 -44.06 -4.77 28.06
N ASN A 820 -44.83 -4.10 28.93
CA ASN A 820 -44.54 -3.91 30.35
C ASN A 820 -43.27 -3.10 30.66
N VAL A 821 -42.79 -2.28 29.72
CA VAL A 821 -41.67 -1.35 29.98
C VAL A 821 -42.19 -0.11 30.70
N ALA A 822 -41.69 0.18 31.90
CA ALA A 822 -42.03 1.41 32.60
C ALA A 822 -41.24 2.60 32.04
N LYS A 823 -41.90 3.77 31.90
CA LYS A 823 -41.27 5.00 31.37
C LYS A 823 -39.97 5.36 32.10
N LYS A 824 -39.98 5.26 33.42
CA LYS A 824 -38.83 5.59 34.27
C LYS A 824 -37.62 4.70 33.97
N ASP A 825 -37.86 3.42 33.70
CA ASP A 825 -36.79 2.46 33.43
C ASP A 825 -36.18 2.72 32.05
N LEU A 826 -37.01 2.99 31.04
CA LEU A 826 -36.54 3.42 29.72
C LEU A 826 -35.73 4.73 29.81
N ASP A 827 -36.25 5.75 30.49
CA ASP A 827 -35.59 7.05 30.61
C ASP A 827 -34.22 6.94 31.34
N ALA A 828 -34.05 5.96 32.22
CA ALA A 828 -32.79 5.71 32.92
C ALA A 828 -31.68 5.12 32.03
N VAL A 829 -32.04 4.38 30.98
CA VAL A 829 -31.08 3.64 30.14
C VAL A 829 -31.00 4.09 28.69
N VAL A 830 -31.95 4.91 28.21
CA VAL A 830 -32.10 5.26 26.79
C VAL A 830 -30.85 5.88 26.16
N ASP A 831 -30.10 6.71 26.90
CA ASP A 831 -28.84 7.29 26.42
C ASP A 831 -27.79 6.19 26.16
N THR A 832 -27.67 5.23 27.10
CA THR A 832 -26.76 4.09 26.96
C THR A 832 -27.20 3.15 25.83
N LEU A 833 -28.51 2.92 25.67
CA LEU A 833 -29.04 2.11 24.58
C LEU A 833 -28.79 2.76 23.22
N ALA A 834 -28.91 4.08 23.10
CA ALA A 834 -28.63 4.81 21.87
C ALA A 834 -27.14 4.74 21.49
N ASP A 835 -26.23 4.90 22.45
CA ASP A 835 -24.79 4.71 22.24
C ASP A 835 -24.47 3.28 21.78
N ARG A 836 -25.04 2.28 22.46
CA ARG A 836 -24.85 0.87 22.10
C ARG A 836 -25.42 0.53 20.73
N ALA A 837 -26.56 1.12 20.35
CA ALA A 837 -27.15 0.94 19.02
C ALA A 837 -26.28 1.60 17.94
N PHE A 838 -25.73 2.79 18.20
CA PHE A 838 -24.74 3.40 17.31
C PHE A 838 -23.48 2.53 17.19
N MET A 839 -23.12 1.84 18.27
CA MET A 839 -22.04 0.84 18.29
C MET A 839 -22.42 -0.50 17.62
N ASP A 840 -23.61 -0.69 17.06
CA ASP A 840 -23.93 -1.92 16.33
C ASP A 840 -23.36 -1.90 14.90
N GLN A 841 -23.06 -3.08 14.34
CA GLN A 841 -22.54 -3.19 12.97
C GLN A 841 -23.61 -2.79 11.94
N CYS A 842 -24.89 -3.05 12.21
CA CYS A 842 -26.00 -2.76 11.30
C CYS A 842 -26.17 -1.24 11.05
N THR A 843 -25.82 -0.41 12.02
CA THR A 843 -25.91 1.07 11.90
C THR A 843 -25.12 1.61 10.70
N THR A 844 -24.02 0.95 10.32
CA THR A 844 -23.19 1.38 9.19
C THR A 844 -23.86 1.21 7.83
N ALA A 845 -24.87 0.33 7.72
CA ALA A 845 -25.56 0.03 6.48
C ALA A 845 -26.88 0.81 6.31
N ASN A 846 -27.30 1.59 7.31
CA ASN A 846 -28.55 2.36 7.25
C ASN A 846 -28.51 3.47 6.18
N PRO A 847 -29.59 3.73 5.42
CA PRO A 847 -29.67 4.71 4.32
C PRO A 847 -29.16 6.12 4.65
N LYS A 848 -29.11 6.49 5.93
CA LYS A 848 -28.38 7.67 6.40
C LYS A 848 -27.63 7.37 7.69
N GLN A 849 -26.60 8.16 7.98
CA GLN A 849 -25.86 7.98 9.22
C GLN A 849 -26.62 8.66 10.38
N PRO A 850 -27.11 7.90 11.37
CA PRO A 850 -27.81 8.51 12.48
C PRO A 850 -26.87 9.24 13.44
N LEU A 851 -27.39 10.27 14.10
CA LEU A 851 -26.79 10.78 15.34
C LEU A 851 -27.29 9.95 16.51
N VAL A 852 -26.48 9.81 17.57
CA VAL A 852 -26.89 9.13 18.81
C VAL A 852 -28.16 9.74 19.39
N SER A 853 -28.29 11.08 19.35
CA SER A 853 -29.49 11.78 19.79
C SER A 853 -30.74 11.38 19.00
N GLU A 854 -30.61 11.10 17.70
CA GLU A 854 -31.73 10.68 16.85
C GLU A 854 -32.13 9.22 17.13
N LEU A 855 -31.16 8.34 17.43
CA LEU A 855 -31.46 6.98 17.90
C LEU A 855 -32.21 6.99 19.23
N LYS A 856 -31.83 7.89 20.15
CA LYS A 856 -32.55 8.13 21.41
C LYS A 856 -33.99 8.60 21.15
N GLU A 857 -34.17 9.56 20.24
CA GLU A 857 -35.51 10.06 19.88
C GLU A 857 -36.43 8.92 19.39
N ILE A 858 -35.92 8.02 18.54
CA ILE A 858 -36.69 6.86 18.06
C ILE A 858 -37.18 5.97 19.23
N TYR A 859 -36.34 5.67 20.22
CA TYR A 859 -36.78 4.91 21.40
C TYR A 859 -37.87 5.63 22.20
N LEU A 860 -37.74 6.95 22.37
CA LEU A 860 -38.69 7.75 23.12
C LEU A 860 -40.06 7.82 22.41
N GLU A 861 -40.06 7.91 21.09
CA GLU A 861 -41.29 7.86 20.27
C GLU A 861 -41.96 6.48 20.35
N ALA A 862 -41.17 5.41 20.27
CA ALA A 862 -41.66 4.03 20.35
C ALA A 862 -42.29 3.67 21.72
N TYR A 863 -42.04 4.48 22.77
CA TYR A 863 -42.58 4.22 24.11
C TYR A 863 -44.11 4.18 24.14
N LYS A 864 -44.76 5.21 23.58
CA LYS A 864 -46.23 5.28 23.52
C LYS A 864 -46.79 4.42 22.38
N GLY A 865 -45.96 4.05 21.41
CA GLY A 865 -46.33 3.26 20.24
C GLY A 865 -47.15 4.03 19.22
N VAL A 866 -47.90 3.28 18.41
CA VAL A 866 -48.65 3.72 17.21
C VAL A 866 -50.08 3.19 17.14
#